data_AF-A0A563VPT8-F1
#
_entry.id   AF-A0A563VPT8-F1
#
_cell.length_a   1.000
_cell.length_b   1.000
_cell.length_c   1.000
_cell.angle_alpha   90.00
_cell.angle_beta   90.00
_cell.angle_gamma   90.00
#
_symmetry.space_group_name_H-M   'P 1'
#
loop_
_entity.id
_entity.type
_entity.pdbx_description
1 polymer ?
#
loop_
_entity_poly.entity_id
_entity_poly.type
_entity_poly.pdbx_seq_one_letter_code
_entity_poly.pdbx_strand_id
1 'polypeptide(L)'
;MKKPHPDSEDALELRTIELFKEIGWNKTANCYHEWQDDKSTLGRNSRKEVVLVPQLRKALTRLNPDLSTAAIDLAIEELTRSRSTLSLENANREIYRLLKDGVKVKTFRRNVSQDANDEEVLETVKVIDWNNPSNNDFFLASQFWISGEIYTRRYENRIPELQLTNDDLNENVRDIIENAMLDESQENKLERQCSREYNLIVRDDRLDKIAADIVTHFLARGFQGKAMVISIDRFTAIKMYDKVQHYWQQHLNQLRRQLQVSRFTEFGLKKIQKEIRYLESTDMAVIISSSQNEVEDFQNKGLDITHHRHRLANESPGLDEKFKDTNNPLRIVFVCAMWITGFDAPSCSTVYLDKPMKNHTLMQTIARANRVFKEKVNGLIVDYIGVFRNLQEALAIYGSASGGGVEEGDTPVNPKTVLVQELREAITEAKDFCKQKGIDLNKLDTTQDAFERAKVWDEAVEAVVVREEVKKLYFALSANVTRLYKAILPDTTANEFSKTQMLLEKLAIKIRQELPETDISEVMEEVEELLDESIIAGEFIIPDTPRQLVDLSQLDLEQLKQKFQTGYKHTEAEKLKGTVHRKLQQMVEFNKTRLNYFEKYQKMIEEYNSGSRNVDWFFTELLGFAQELNEEEKRAISQKLTEEELAIFDLLTKPNINLSKQEEKEVKQIAQELLATLKQEKLVIDWRKRQQTRASVEVAIKDVLDRLPQSYSDEMYERKCNEVYQHIYDSYAG
;
A
#
# COMPACT_ATOMS: atom_id res chain seq x y z
N MET A 1 -42.27 7.97 -16.17
CA MET A 1 -41.01 7.69 -15.43
C MET A 1 -41.23 8.09 -13.98
N LYS A 2 -41.11 7.14 -13.04
CA LYS A 2 -41.17 7.46 -11.60
C LYS A 2 -39.88 8.19 -11.22
N LYS A 3 -39.99 9.30 -10.48
CA LYS A 3 -38.83 9.99 -9.91
C LYS A 3 -38.10 9.03 -8.96
N PRO A 4 -36.76 9.01 -8.96
CA PRO A 4 -35.99 8.19 -8.01
C PRO A 4 -36.33 8.58 -6.57
N HIS A 5 -36.17 7.64 -5.64
CA HIS A 5 -36.38 7.87 -4.21
C HIS A 5 -35.44 9.00 -3.74
N PRO A 6 -35.93 10.02 -3.01
CA PRO A 6 -35.16 11.24 -2.71
C PRO A 6 -33.84 10.98 -1.96
N ASP A 7 -33.75 9.86 -1.23
CA ASP A 7 -32.55 9.46 -0.48
C ASP A 7 -31.70 8.37 -1.19
N SER A 8 -31.94 8.12 -2.49
CA SER A 8 -31.08 7.22 -3.27
C SER A 8 -29.78 7.91 -3.71
N GLU A 9 -28.72 7.13 -3.86
CA GLU A 9 -27.43 7.60 -4.41
C GLU A 9 -27.63 8.27 -5.79
N ASP A 10 -28.53 7.71 -6.61
CA ASP A 10 -28.92 8.29 -7.91
C ASP A 10 -29.59 9.67 -7.78
N ALA A 11 -30.44 9.86 -6.77
CA ALA A 11 -31.08 11.15 -6.52
C ALA A 11 -30.08 12.20 -6.03
N LEU A 12 -29.09 11.79 -5.23
CA LEU A 12 -28.00 12.66 -4.78
C LEU A 12 -27.13 13.09 -5.96
N GLU A 13 -26.71 12.16 -6.83
CA GLU A 13 -25.90 12.44 -8.02
C GLU A 13 -26.60 13.47 -8.92
N LEU A 14 -27.89 13.24 -9.23
CA LEU A 14 -28.67 14.15 -10.07
C LEU A 14 -28.76 15.57 -9.48
N ARG A 15 -28.96 15.68 -8.16
CA ARG A 15 -28.98 16.98 -7.48
C ARG A 15 -27.63 17.67 -7.47
N THR A 16 -26.54 16.93 -7.31
CA THR A 16 -25.19 17.47 -7.40
C THR A 16 -24.90 18.00 -8.81
N ILE A 17 -25.28 17.27 -9.87
CA ILE A 17 -25.11 17.73 -11.25
C ILE A 17 -25.91 19.02 -11.51
N GLU A 18 -27.13 19.13 -11.00
CA GLU A 18 -27.93 20.36 -11.09
C GLU A 18 -27.23 21.54 -10.40
N LEU A 19 -26.70 21.35 -9.19
CA LEU A 19 -25.97 22.39 -8.46
C LEU A 19 -24.74 22.89 -9.23
N PHE A 20 -23.97 21.97 -9.84
CA PHE A 20 -22.80 22.34 -10.64
C PHE A 20 -23.18 23.17 -11.88
N LYS A 21 -24.33 22.90 -12.50
CA LYS A 21 -24.86 23.73 -13.61
C LYS A 21 -25.18 25.15 -13.14
N GLU A 22 -25.77 25.30 -11.94
CA GLU A 22 -26.10 26.61 -11.37
C GLU A 22 -24.85 27.48 -11.15
N ILE A 23 -23.70 26.88 -10.81
CA ILE A 23 -22.42 27.59 -10.60
C ILE A 23 -21.56 27.69 -11.87
N GLY A 24 -22.11 27.37 -13.05
CA GLY A 24 -21.48 27.63 -14.35
C GLY A 24 -20.73 26.46 -15.00
N TRP A 25 -20.83 25.24 -14.45
CA TRP A 25 -20.26 24.03 -15.07
C TRP A 25 -21.21 23.48 -16.14
N ASN A 26 -21.25 24.15 -17.29
CA ASN A 26 -22.22 23.89 -18.35
C ASN A 26 -21.92 22.63 -19.19
N LYS A 27 -20.73 22.02 -19.03
CA LYS A 27 -20.33 20.80 -19.75
C LYS A 27 -20.40 19.61 -18.79
N THR A 28 -21.42 18.77 -18.93
CA THR A 28 -21.62 17.56 -18.12
C THR A 28 -21.70 16.33 -19.01
N ALA A 29 -21.00 15.25 -18.69
CA ALA A 29 -21.12 13.98 -19.40
C ALA A 29 -21.23 12.80 -18.43
N ASN A 30 -22.17 11.89 -18.70
CA ASN A 30 -22.17 10.56 -18.09
C ASN A 30 -21.20 9.69 -18.88
N CYS A 31 -20.15 9.25 -18.22
CA CYS A 31 -19.00 8.56 -18.82
C CYS A 31 -19.09 7.04 -18.66
N TYR A 32 -20.24 6.51 -18.22
CA TYR A 32 -20.43 5.07 -18.00
C TYR A 32 -20.15 4.28 -19.28
N HIS A 33 -20.62 4.78 -20.44
CA HIS A 33 -20.38 4.22 -21.77
C HIS A 33 -19.28 4.94 -22.54
N GLU A 34 -18.29 5.52 -21.85
CA GLU A 34 -17.20 6.20 -22.55
C GLU A 34 -16.55 5.28 -23.61
N TRP A 35 -16.44 3.98 -23.31
CA TRP A 35 -15.77 2.97 -24.12
C TRP A 35 -16.77 2.13 -24.91
N GLN A 36 -16.70 2.19 -26.24
CA GLN A 36 -17.45 1.33 -27.17
C GLN A 36 -16.49 0.83 -28.26
N ASP A 37 -16.47 -0.48 -28.53
CA ASP A 37 -15.55 -1.11 -29.50
C ASP A 37 -14.07 -0.68 -29.34
N ASP A 38 -13.57 -0.70 -28.09
CA ASP A 38 -12.21 -0.26 -27.70
C ASP A 38 -11.85 1.20 -28.07
N LYS A 39 -12.86 2.04 -28.31
CA LYS A 39 -12.69 3.49 -28.55
C LYS A 39 -13.38 4.31 -27.48
N SER A 40 -12.67 5.29 -26.94
CA SER A 40 -13.21 6.27 -26.01
C SER A 40 -13.90 7.42 -26.76
N THR A 41 -15.14 7.70 -26.40
CA THR A 41 -15.90 8.89 -26.84
C THR A 41 -15.34 10.20 -26.29
N LEU A 42 -14.54 10.14 -25.20
CA LEU A 42 -13.83 11.28 -24.62
C LEU A 42 -12.38 11.39 -25.13
N GLY A 43 -11.94 10.46 -25.99
CA GLY A 43 -10.63 10.46 -26.63
C GLY A 43 -9.48 9.98 -25.75
N ARG A 44 -9.77 9.18 -24.71
CA ARG A 44 -8.75 8.43 -23.94
C ARG A 44 -8.24 7.24 -24.76
N ASN A 45 -6.94 6.94 -24.68
CA ASN A 45 -6.36 5.76 -25.33
C ASN A 45 -6.38 4.53 -24.43
N SER A 46 -6.52 4.72 -23.11
CA SER A 46 -6.66 3.63 -22.15
C SER A 46 -7.56 4.01 -20.98
N ARG A 47 -8.24 3.03 -20.40
CA ARG A 47 -8.98 3.17 -19.12
C ARG A 47 -8.08 3.50 -17.93
N LYS A 48 -6.75 3.42 -18.08
CA LYS A 48 -5.77 3.86 -17.07
C LYS A 48 -5.56 5.38 -17.05
N GLU A 49 -5.85 6.08 -18.15
CA GLU A 49 -5.64 7.52 -18.23
C GLU A 49 -6.65 8.26 -17.37
N VAL A 50 -6.20 9.17 -16.51
CA VAL A 50 -7.09 9.99 -15.66
C VAL A 50 -7.26 11.42 -16.19
N VAL A 51 -6.53 11.78 -17.25
CA VAL A 51 -6.55 13.10 -17.89
C VAL A 51 -7.13 13.00 -19.29
N LEU A 52 -8.08 13.87 -19.63
CA LEU A 52 -8.63 13.97 -20.98
C LEU A 52 -7.69 14.79 -21.88
N VAL A 53 -6.60 14.16 -22.32
CA VAL A 53 -5.53 14.81 -23.11
C VAL A 53 -6.05 15.59 -24.32
N PRO A 54 -7.03 15.12 -25.11
CA PRO A 54 -7.56 15.89 -26.24
C PRO A 54 -8.25 17.21 -25.82
N GLN A 55 -8.90 17.24 -24.65
CA GLN A 55 -9.51 18.45 -24.11
C GLN A 55 -8.46 19.37 -23.49
N LEU A 56 -7.53 18.79 -22.72
CA LEU A 56 -6.41 19.53 -22.12
C LEU A 56 -5.60 20.26 -23.19
N ARG A 57 -5.25 19.58 -24.29
CA ARG A 57 -4.54 20.19 -25.42
C ARG A 57 -5.27 21.41 -25.99
N LYS A 58 -6.57 21.28 -26.24
CA LYS A 58 -7.40 22.39 -26.76
C LYS A 58 -7.42 23.58 -25.79
N ALA A 59 -7.51 23.31 -24.48
CA ALA A 59 -7.48 24.34 -23.45
C ALA A 59 -6.10 25.02 -23.37
N LEU A 60 -5.01 24.25 -23.33
CA LEU A 60 -3.65 24.80 -23.27
C LEU A 60 -3.31 25.63 -24.51
N THR A 61 -3.69 25.20 -25.72
CA THR A 61 -3.51 26.00 -26.94
C THR A 61 -4.32 27.30 -26.91
N ARG A 62 -5.54 27.28 -26.34
CA ARG A 62 -6.37 28.48 -26.20
C ARG A 62 -5.79 29.47 -25.18
N LEU A 63 -5.27 28.97 -24.06
CA LEU A 63 -4.70 29.80 -23.00
C LEU A 63 -3.31 30.35 -23.35
N ASN A 64 -2.61 29.72 -24.29
CA ASN A 64 -1.24 30.05 -24.68
C ASN A 64 -1.10 30.16 -26.21
N PRO A 65 -1.75 31.15 -26.85
CA PRO A 65 -1.78 31.27 -28.31
C PRO A 65 -0.41 31.56 -28.93
N ASP A 66 0.52 32.12 -28.16
CA ASP A 66 1.86 32.51 -28.62
C ASP A 66 2.91 31.40 -28.50
N LEU A 67 2.55 30.26 -27.88
CA LEU A 67 3.48 29.15 -27.65
C LEU A 67 3.42 28.12 -28.79
N SER A 68 4.56 27.50 -29.07
CA SER A 68 4.68 26.46 -30.08
C SER A 68 3.92 25.18 -29.68
N THR A 69 3.51 24.38 -30.67
CA THR A 69 2.88 23.07 -30.39
C THR A 69 3.79 22.16 -29.56
N ALA A 70 5.11 22.25 -29.78
CA ALA A 70 6.11 21.50 -29.01
C ALA A 70 6.12 21.89 -27.53
N ALA A 71 5.97 23.18 -27.20
CA ALA A 71 5.83 23.64 -25.82
C ALA A 71 4.58 23.04 -25.15
N ILE A 72 3.46 23.02 -25.88
CA ILE A 72 2.19 22.43 -25.40
C ILE A 72 2.32 20.92 -25.21
N ASP A 73 3.00 20.21 -26.11
CA ASP A 73 3.27 18.77 -26.01
C ASP A 73 4.07 18.43 -24.75
N LEU A 74 5.19 19.12 -24.54
CA LEU A 74 6.03 18.94 -23.35
C LEU A 74 5.26 19.25 -22.05
N ALA A 75 4.39 20.26 -22.07
CA ALA A 75 3.58 20.57 -20.91
C ALA A 75 2.52 19.51 -20.62
N ILE A 76 1.94 18.90 -21.65
CA ILE A 76 1.02 17.76 -21.49
C ILE A 76 1.76 16.56 -20.94
N GLU A 77 2.96 16.25 -21.45
CA GLU A 77 3.80 15.16 -20.92
C GLU A 77 4.08 15.37 -19.43
N GLU A 78 4.47 16.58 -19.03
CA GLU A 78 4.74 16.89 -17.62
C GLU A 78 3.48 16.81 -16.75
N LEU A 79 2.34 17.34 -17.22
CA LEU A 79 1.05 17.28 -16.50
C LEU A 79 0.51 15.85 -16.38
N THR A 80 0.81 14.97 -17.34
CA THR A 80 0.35 13.58 -17.36
C THR A 80 1.40 12.59 -16.84
N ARG A 81 2.61 13.07 -16.52
CA ARG A 81 3.70 12.27 -15.94
C ARG A 81 3.21 11.52 -14.70
N SER A 82 3.50 10.22 -14.66
CA SER A 82 3.21 9.42 -13.48
C SER A 82 3.98 9.95 -12.29
N ARG A 83 3.25 10.21 -11.21
CA ARG A 83 3.79 10.61 -9.89
C ARG A 83 3.56 9.53 -8.85
N SER A 84 3.35 8.29 -9.30
CA SER A 84 3.09 7.13 -8.42
C SER A 84 4.25 6.79 -7.48
N THR A 85 5.44 7.32 -7.75
CA THR A 85 6.64 7.19 -6.91
C THR A 85 6.77 8.30 -5.87
N LEU A 86 5.89 9.32 -5.90
CA LEU A 86 5.85 10.39 -4.91
C LEU A 86 4.76 10.06 -3.87
N SER A 87 4.92 10.58 -2.65
CA SER A 87 3.82 10.65 -1.68
C SER A 87 2.62 11.42 -2.26
N LEU A 88 1.41 11.15 -1.76
CA LEU A 88 0.19 11.81 -2.24
C LEU A 88 0.27 13.33 -2.05
N GLU A 89 0.88 13.77 -0.95
CA GLU A 89 1.12 15.15 -0.59
C GLU A 89 2.07 15.83 -1.58
N ASN A 90 3.20 15.17 -1.91
CA ASN A 90 4.19 15.69 -2.85
C ASN A 90 3.66 15.71 -4.28
N ALA A 91 3.00 14.64 -4.71
CA ALA A 91 2.31 14.59 -5.99
C ALA A 91 1.28 15.72 -6.12
N ASN A 92 0.46 15.95 -5.07
CA ASN A 92 -0.53 17.03 -5.06
C ASN A 92 0.13 18.41 -5.07
N ARG A 93 1.23 18.61 -4.32
CA ARG A 93 1.96 19.88 -4.27
C ARG A 93 2.65 20.21 -5.59
N GLU A 94 3.24 19.22 -6.26
CA GLU A 94 3.83 19.40 -7.59
C GLU A 94 2.76 19.76 -8.62
N ILE A 95 1.66 19.00 -8.69
CA ILE A 95 0.53 19.30 -9.57
C ILE A 95 -0.03 20.69 -9.25
N TYR A 96 -0.20 21.04 -7.97
CA TYR A 96 -0.65 22.37 -7.57
C TYR A 96 0.25 23.49 -8.09
N ARG A 97 1.58 23.34 -8.00
CA ARG A 97 2.55 24.30 -8.56
C ARG A 97 2.43 24.38 -10.08
N LEU A 98 2.30 23.25 -10.78
CA LEU A 98 2.11 23.24 -12.23
C LEU A 98 0.81 23.96 -12.65
N LEU A 99 -0.27 23.78 -11.89
CA LEU A 99 -1.56 24.44 -12.13
C LEU A 99 -1.51 25.95 -11.82
N LYS A 100 -0.85 26.32 -10.71
CA LYS A 100 -0.77 27.70 -10.22
C LYS A 100 0.22 28.55 -11.00
N ASP A 101 1.45 28.04 -11.11
CA ASP A 101 2.61 28.78 -11.63
C ASP A 101 2.83 28.53 -13.13
N GLY A 102 2.18 27.52 -13.70
CA GLY A 102 2.36 27.08 -15.08
C GLY A 102 3.48 26.05 -15.24
N VAL A 103 3.47 25.33 -16.36
CA VAL A 103 4.46 24.29 -16.67
C VAL A 103 5.63 24.93 -17.41
N LYS A 104 6.83 24.85 -16.83
CA LYS A 104 8.05 25.36 -17.46
C LYS A 104 8.62 24.31 -18.41
N VAL A 105 8.73 24.64 -19.68
CA VAL A 105 9.23 23.75 -20.73
C VAL A 105 10.39 24.41 -21.46
N LYS A 106 11.39 23.61 -21.84
CA LYS A 106 12.51 24.08 -22.67
C LYS A 106 12.18 23.81 -24.13
N THR A 107 12.21 24.85 -24.95
CA THR A 107 12.02 24.75 -26.40
C THR A 107 13.19 25.39 -27.14
N PHE A 108 13.33 25.04 -28.42
CA PHE A 108 14.37 25.60 -29.29
C PHE A 108 13.73 26.59 -30.25
N ARG A 109 14.18 27.85 -30.22
CA ARG A 109 13.72 28.86 -31.19
C ARG A 109 14.70 28.87 -32.36
N ARG A 110 14.20 28.50 -33.54
CA ARG A 110 15.00 28.51 -34.78
C ARG A 110 15.34 29.95 -35.17
N ASN A 111 16.62 30.30 -35.20
CA ASN A 111 17.06 31.58 -35.73
C ASN A 111 17.06 31.54 -37.28
N VAL A 112 16.58 32.63 -37.90
CA VAL A 112 16.44 32.74 -39.37
C VAL A 112 17.78 33.03 -40.08
N SER A 113 18.86 33.27 -39.33
CA SER A 113 20.22 33.42 -39.85
C SER A 113 20.91 32.05 -40.01
N GLN A 114 21.47 31.79 -41.20
CA GLN A 114 22.06 30.51 -41.61
C GLN A 114 23.31 30.05 -40.81
N ASP A 115 23.79 30.83 -39.83
CA ASP A 115 25.04 30.57 -39.09
C ASP A 115 24.91 30.64 -37.55
N ALA A 116 23.74 30.38 -36.96
CA ALA A 116 23.58 30.36 -35.49
C ALA A 116 22.91 29.08 -34.98
N ASN A 117 23.48 28.48 -33.93
CA ASN A 117 22.89 27.36 -33.18
C ASN A 117 21.50 27.72 -32.64
N ASP A 118 20.61 26.73 -32.58
CA ASP A 118 19.29 26.85 -31.97
C ASP A 118 19.43 27.35 -30.51
N GLU A 119 18.73 28.42 -30.16
CA GLU A 119 18.75 28.99 -28.80
C GLU A 119 17.72 28.28 -27.92
N GLU A 120 18.17 27.72 -26.79
CA GLU A 120 17.27 27.17 -25.77
C GLU A 120 16.52 28.29 -25.06
N VAL A 121 15.20 28.27 -25.16
CA VAL A 121 14.31 29.22 -24.50
C VAL A 121 13.46 28.47 -23.47
N LEU A 122 13.39 29.01 -22.25
CA LEU A 122 12.48 28.51 -21.23
C LEU A 122 11.13 29.20 -21.38
N GLU A 123 10.10 28.45 -21.77
CA GLU A 123 8.73 28.93 -21.92
C GLU A 123 7.87 28.43 -20.75
N THR A 124 6.89 29.22 -20.32
CA THR A 124 5.94 28.83 -19.26
C THR A 124 4.55 28.66 -19.84
N VAL A 125 4.04 27.43 -19.85
CA VAL A 125 2.71 27.09 -20.34
C VAL A 125 1.69 27.26 -19.21
N LYS A 126 0.78 28.22 -19.39
CA LYS A 126 -0.27 28.52 -18.43
C LYS A 126 -1.37 27.45 -18.48
N VAL A 127 -1.73 26.89 -17.33
CA VAL A 127 -2.75 25.83 -17.25
C VAL A 127 -4.12 26.36 -16.81
N ILE A 128 -4.13 27.36 -15.92
CA ILE A 128 -5.35 28.01 -15.42
C ILE A 128 -5.23 29.53 -15.65
N ASP A 129 -6.30 30.13 -16.16
CA ASP A 129 -6.47 31.58 -16.18
C ASP A 129 -7.12 32.07 -14.89
N TRP A 130 -6.28 32.39 -13.90
CA TRP A 130 -6.71 32.95 -12.62
C TRP A 130 -7.27 34.35 -12.71
N ASN A 131 -6.92 35.10 -13.76
CA ASN A 131 -7.36 36.49 -13.93
C ASN A 131 -8.77 36.56 -14.51
N ASN A 132 -9.13 35.60 -15.37
CA ASN A 132 -10.44 35.55 -16.00
C ASN A 132 -11.00 34.12 -15.94
N PRO A 133 -11.69 33.74 -14.84
CA PRO A 133 -12.12 32.38 -14.61
C PRO A 133 -13.01 31.78 -15.72
N SER A 134 -13.74 32.62 -16.45
CA SER A 134 -14.60 32.22 -17.57
C SER A 134 -13.84 31.69 -18.79
N ASN A 135 -12.53 31.94 -18.90
CA ASN A 135 -11.68 31.39 -19.95
C ASN A 135 -11.31 29.91 -19.70
N ASN A 136 -11.51 29.41 -18.48
CA ASN A 136 -11.22 28.04 -18.10
C ASN A 136 -12.35 27.09 -18.54
N ASP A 137 -12.00 25.85 -18.86
CA ASP A 137 -12.98 24.80 -19.14
C ASP A 137 -13.32 24.02 -17.87
N PHE A 138 -14.59 24.10 -17.46
CA PHE A 138 -15.14 23.33 -16.35
C PHE A 138 -15.97 22.17 -16.89
N PHE A 139 -15.49 20.94 -16.70
CA PHE A 139 -16.12 19.72 -17.18
C PHE A 139 -16.46 18.80 -16.01
N LEU A 140 -17.75 18.48 -15.86
CA LEU A 140 -18.22 17.54 -14.86
C LEU A 140 -18.45 16.17 -15.51
N ALA A 141 -17.67 15.18 -15.09
CA ALA A 141 -17.88 13.79 -15.45
C ALA A 141 -18.66 13.09 -14.34
N SER A 142 -19.68 12.32 -14.69
CA SER A 142 -20.29 11.34 -13.79
C SER A 142 -20.04 9.92 -14.29
N GLN A 143 -19.99 8.94 -13.39
CA GLN A 143 -19.76 7.53 -13.73
C GLN A 143 -18.47 7.31 -14.56
N PHE A 144 -17.38 7.98 -14.20
CA PHE A 144 -16.10 7.95 -14.94
C PHE A 144 -15.25 6.73 -14.55
N TRP A 145 -15.06 5.81 -15.48
CA TRP A 145 -14.30 4.58 -15.25
C TRP A 145 -12.78 4.82 -15.30
N ILE A 146 -12.10 4.45 -14.22
CA ILE A 146 -10.64 4.41 -14.14
C ILE A 146 -10.23 2.99 -13.76
N SER A 147 -9.45 2.35 -14.62
CA SER A 147 -8.81 1.08 -14.32
C SER A 147 -7.48 1.35 -13.61
N GLY A 148 -7.45 1.20 -12.30
CA GLY A 148 -6.20 1.10 -11.54
C GLY A 148 -5.50 -0.23 -11.81
N GLU A 149 -4.31 -0.44 -11.24
CA GLU A 149 -3.57 -1.70 -11.44
C GLU A 149 -4.19 -2.93 -10.75
N ILE A 150 -5.14 -2.81 -9.81
CA ILE A 150 -5.36 -3.87 -8.79
C ILE A 150 -6.79 -4.39 -8.51
N TYR A 151 -7.94 -3.74 -8.81
CA TYR A 151 -9.22 -4.21 -8.23
C TYR A 151 -10.45 -4.41 -9.15
N THR A 152 -11.15 -5.53 -8.94
CA THR A 152 -12.54 -5.86 -9.33
C THR A 152 -13.16 -6.72 -8.21
N ARG A 153 -14.46 -6.52 -7.92
CA ARG A 153 -15.24 -7.18 -6.83
C ARG A 153 -15.69 -8.60 -7.22
N ARG A 154 -15.66 -9.60 -6.31
CA ARG A 154 -15.86 -11.02 -6.68
C ARG A 154 -16.71 -11.87 -5.72
N TYR A 155 -17.48 -12.77 -6.31
CA TYR A 155 -18.44 -13.70 -5.72
C TYR A 155 -17.83 -15.11 -5.71
N GLU A 156 -18.02 -15.84 -4.61
CA GLU A 156 -17.70 -17.26 -4.54
C GLU A 156 -18.99 -18.06 -4.39
N ASN A 157 -19.36 -18.79 -5.43
CA ASN A 157 -20.41 -19.79 -5.32
C ASN A 157 -19.81 -21.09 -4.75
N ARG A 158 -20.00 -21.34 -3.45
CA ARG A 158 -19.78 -22.68 -2.90
C ARG A 158 -21.11 -23.41 -2.88
N ILE A 159 -21.22 -24.41 -3.74
CA ILE A 159 -22.35 -25.33 -3.76
C ILE A 159 -21.98 -26.52 -2.87
N PRO A 160 -22.40 -26.59 -1.59
CA PRO A 160 -22.47 -27.87 -0.92
C PRO A 160 -23.43 -28.77 -1.71
N GLU A 161 -23.19 -30.08 -1.76
CA GLU A 161 -24.00 -31.11 -2.46
C GLU A 161 -25.49 -31.18 -2.04
N LEU A 162 -25.95 -30.24 -1.22
CA LEU A 162 -27.36 -30.02 -0.90
C LEU A 162 -27.82 -28.70 -1.50
N GLN A 163 -27.98 -28.68 -2.83
CA GLN A 163 -28.88 -27.69 -3.42
C GLN A 163 -30.31 -28.04 -3.00
N LEU A 164 -31.02 -27.05 -2.48
CA LEU A 164 -32.46 -27.02 -2.68
C LEU A 164 -32.64 -26.84 -4.20
N THR A 165 -32.88 -27.94 -4.92
CA THR A 165 -33.18 -27.96 -6.37
C THR A 165 -34.53 -27.31 -6.72
N ASN A 166 -35.11 -26.52 -5.81
CA ASN A 166 -36.28 -25.70 -6.09
C ASN A 166 -35.79 -24.32 -6.51
N ASP A 167 -35.75 -24.08 -7.82
CA ASP A 167 -35.59 -22.75 -8.41
C ASP A 167 -36.68 -21.78 -7.89
N ASP A 168 -37.81 -22.32 -7.42
CA ASP A 168 -38.92 -21.60 -6.76
C ASP A 168 -38.80 -21.58 -5.22
N LEU A 169 -37.73 -21.01 -4.68
CA LEU A 169 -37.78 -20.44 -3.33
C LEU A 169 -38.69 -19.20 -3.41
N ASN A 170 -40.01 -19.46 -3.32
CA ASN A 170 -41.14 -18.55 -3.57
C ASN A 170 -40.80 -17.07 -3.33
N GLU A 171 -41.11 -16.20 -4.30
CA GLU A 171 -40.96 -14.74 -4.16
C GLU A 171 -41.52 -14.22 -2.83
N ASN A 172 -42.62 -14.81 -2.36
CA ASN A 172 -43.25 -14.53 -1.07
C ASN A 172 -42.28 -14.55 0.13
N VAL A 173 -41.36 -15.53 0.22
CA VAL A 173 -40.36 -15.59 1.31
C VAL A 173 -39.44 -14.38 1.25
N ARG A 174 -38.98 -14.05 0.04
CA ARG A 174 -38.02 -12.96 -0.19
C ARG A 174 -38.69 -11.61 0.04
N ASP A 175 -39.93 -11.44 -0.40
CA ASP A 175 -40.70 -10.20 -0.23
C ASP A 175 -41.07 -9.96 1.24
N ILE A 176 -41.37 -11.01 2.01
CA ILE A 176 -41.58 -10.89 3.47
C ILE A 176 -40.28 -10.45 4.16
N ILE A 177 -39.13 -10.99 3.73
CA ILE A 177 -37.81 -10.64 4.29
C ILE A 177 -37.32 -9.26 3.82
N GLU A 178 -37.68 -8.81 2.62
CA GLU A 178 -37.25 -7.51 2.10
C GLU A 178 -38.04 -6.35 2.71
N ASN A 179 -39.36 -6.52 2.87
CA ASN A 179 -40.23 -5.50 3.47
C ASN A 179 -40.05 -5.36 4.99
N ALA A 180 -39.22 -6.20 5.62
CA ALA A 180 -38.97 -6.20 7.04
C ALA A 180 -37.49 -6.43 7.33
N MET A 181 -36.83 -5.50 8.02
CA MET A 181 -35.67 -5.88 8.83
C MET A 181 -36.20 -6.75 9.97
N LEU A 182 -36.33 -8.06 9.71
CA LEU A 182 -37.18 -8.99 10.47
C LEU A 182 -37.04 -8.77 11.98
N ASP A 183 -38.08 -8.17 12.57
CA ASP A 183 -38.33 -8.22 14.00
C ASP A 183 -39.05 -9.54 14.36
N GLU A 184 -39.22 -9.80 15.65
CA GLU A 184 -39.88 -11.02 16.13
C GLU A 184 -41.28 -11.23 15.54
N SER A 185 -42.05 -10.16 15.32
CA SER A 185 -43.41 -10.28 14.76
C SER A 185 -43.37 -10.78 13.31
N GLN A 186 -42.35 -10.36 12.56
CA GLN A 186 -42.17 -10.74 11.17
C GLN A 186 -41.48 -12.10 11.02
N GLU A 187 -40.56 -12.48 11.92
CA GLU A 187 -40.02 -13.85 11.98
C GLU A 187 -41.15 -14.87 12.18
N ASN A 188 -42.06 -14.60 13.12
CA ASN A 188 -43.25 -15.42 13.36
C ASN A 188 -44.18 -15.46 12.14
N LYS A 189 -44.31 -14.35 11.42
CA LYS A 189 -45.10 -14.28 10.18
C LYS A 189 -44.47 -15.14 9.08
N LEU A 190 -43.14 -15.09 8.94
CA LEU A 190 -42.39 -15.91 7.99
C LEU A 190 -42.56 -17.41 8.28
N GLU A 191 -42.39 -17.82 9.54
CA GLU A 191 -42.57 -19.22 9.97
C GLU A 191 -44.00 -19.72 9.69
N ARG A 192 -45.02 -18.87 9.89
CA ARG A 192 -46.43 -19.20 9.64
C ARG A 192 -46.81 -19.22 8.16
N GLN A 193 -46.39 -18.21 7.39
CA GLN A 193 -46.83 -18.01 6.01
C GLN A 193 -46.00 -18.80 5.00
N CYS A 194 -44.74 -19.11 5.32
CA CYS A 194 -43.80 -19.81 4.45
C CYS A 194 -43.16 -21.01 5.14
N SER A 195 -43.96 -21.77 5.91
CA SER A 195 -43.49 -22.86 6.76
C SER A 195 -42.68 -23.93 6.00
N ARG A 196 -43.07 -24.26 4.76
CA ARG A 196 -42.37 -25.29 3.96
C ARG A 196 -40.95 -24.85 3.59
N GLU A 197 -40.82 -23.67 3.00
CA GLU A 197 -39.53 -23.10 2.58
C GLU A 197 -38.64 -22.78 3.78
N TYR A 198 -39.23 -22.23 4.84
CA TYR A 198 -38.55 -21.99 6.11
C TYR A 198 -37.96 -23.28 6.69
N ASN A 199 -38.77 -24.36 6.81
CA ASN A 199 -38.32 -25.65 7.32
C ASN A 199 -37.18 -26.26 6.51
N LEU A 200 -37.14 -26.04 5.19
CA LEU A 200 -36.06 -26.51 4.33
C LEU A 200 -34.73 -25.81 4.63
N ILE A 201 -34.75 -24.51 4.93
CA ILE A 201 -33.56 -23.71 5.24
C ILE A 201 -33.00 -24.10 6.60
N VAL A 202 -33.87 -24.25 7.62
CA VAL A 202 -33.47 -24.51 9.01
C VAL A 202 -33.24 -26.00 9.35
N ARG A 203 -33.25 -26.90 8.35
CA ARG A 203 -33.02 -28.33 8.54
C ARG A 203 -31.65 -28.60 9.17
N ASP A 204 -31.63 -29.40 10.22
CA ASP A 204 -30.43 -29.62 11.04
C ASP A 204 -29.27 -30.22 10.24
N ASP A 205 -29.52 -31.26 9.42
CA ASP A 205 -28.51 -31.87 8.53
C ASP A 205 -27.85 -30.86 7.57
N ARG A 206 -28.62 -29.87 7.11
CA ARG A 206 -28.15 -28.81 6.21
C ARG A 206 -27.27 -27.84 6.97
N LEU A 207 -27.72 -27.37 8.13
CA LEU A 207 -26.96 -26.48 9.00
C LEU A 207 -25.64 -27.10 9.46
N ASP A 208 -25.61 -28.42 9.71
CA ASP A 208 -24.36 -29.14 10.01
C ASP A 208 -23.35 -29.09 8.88
N LYS A 209 -23.78 -29.36 7.64
CA LYS A 209 -22.91 -29.28 6.46
C LYS A 209 -22.42 -27.85 6.22
N ILE A 210 -23.29 -26.86 6.40
CA ILE A 210 -22.90 -25.45 6.30
C ILE A 210 -21.87 -25.10 7.37
N ALA A 211 -22.08 -25.51 8.63
CA ALA A 211 -21.15 -25.24 9.71
C ALA A 211 -19.78 -25.87 9.46
N ALA A 212 -19.73 -27.12 8.99
CA ALA A 212 -18.48 -27.79 8.61
C ALA A 212 -17.75 -27.07 7.46
N ASP A 213 -18.49 -26.62 6.44
CA ASP A 213 -17.91 -25.84 5.34
C ASP A 213 -17.42 -24.46 5.82
N ILE A 214 -18.17 -23.74 6.66
CA ILE A 214 -17.73 -22.45 7.23
C ILE A 214 -16.38 -22.61 7.93
N VAL A 215 -16.20 -23.63 8.77
CA VAL A 215 -14.92 -23.87 9.47
C VAL A 215 -13.81 -24.14 8.46
N THR A 216 -14.05 -25.05 7.51
CA THR A 216 -13.06 -25.46 6.50
C THR A 216 -12.67 -24.28 5.60
N HIS A 217 -13.65 -23.55 5.09
CA HIS A 217 -13.46 -22.37 4.26
C HIS A 217 -12.74 -21.28 5.04
N PHE A 218 -13.25 -20.90 6.24
CA PHE A 218 -12.73 -19.78 7.01
C PHE A 218 -11.22 -19.89 7.25
N LEU A 219 -10.75 -21.09 7.63
CA LEU A 219 -9.36 -21.40 7.93
C LEU A 219 -8.46 -21.44 6.70
N ALA A 220 -9.01 -21.80 5.54
CA ALA A 220 -8.23 -21.99 4.32
C ALA A 220 -8.13 -20.71 3.44
N ARG A 221 -8.88 -19.64 3.75
CA ARG A 221 -8.84 -18.37 3.01
C ARG A 221 -7.45 -17.75 2.95
N GLY A 222 -7.14 -17.06 1.86
CA GLY A 222 -5.85 -16.38 1.71
C GLY A 222 -5.66 -15.20 2.66
N PHE A 223 -6.72 -14.40 2.88
CA PHE A 223 -6.72 -13.32 3.86
C PHE A 223 -7.51 -13.74 5.11
N GLN A 224 -6.84 -13.76 6.27
CA GLN A 224 -7.39 -14.19 7.56
C GLN A 224 -8.12 -13.06 8.29
N GLY A 225 -9.01 -12.37 7.58
CA GLY A 225 -9.86 -11.32 8.15
C GLY A 225 -11.09 -11.88 8.86
N LYS A 226 -11.89 -10.96 9.40
CA LYS A 226 -13.11 -11.31 10.14
C LYS A 226 -14.22 -11.77 9.21
N ALA A 227 -15.22 -12.46 9.75
CA ALA A 227 -16.37 -12.93 9.00
C ALA A 227 -17.70 -12.74 9.72
N MET A 228 -18.76 -12.62 8.93
CA MET A 228 -20.14 -12.57 9.38
C MET A 228 -20.92 -13.76 8.81
N VAL A 229 -21.69 -14.43 9.64
CA VAL A 229 -22.61 -15.51 9.26
C VAL A 229 -24.03 -14.98 9.38
N ILE A 230 -24.72 -14.86 8.26
CA ILE A 230 -26.04 -14.25 8.17
C ILE A 230 -27.08 -15.33 8.09
N SER A 231 -27.84 -15.48 9.17
CA SER A 231 -28.83 -16.53 9.36
C SER A 231 -30.24 -16.00 9.09
N ILE A 232 -31.15 -16.92 8.75
CA ILE A 232 -32.54 -16.55 8.42
C ILE A 232 -33.31 -15.94 9.60
N ASP A 233 -33.05 -16.39 10.82
CA ASP A 233 -33.69 -15.89 12.05
C ASP A 233 -32.74 -15.97 13.26
N ARG A 234 -33.24 -15.49 14.41
CA ARG A 234 -32.48 -15.48 15.67
C ARG A 234 -32.16 -16.87 16.23
N PHE A 235 -33.05 -17.86 16.06
CA PHE A 235 -32.82 -19.23 16.52
C PHE A 235 -31.71 -19.93 15.73
N THR A 236 -31.73 -19.75 14.41
CA THR A 236 -30.74 -20.30 13.48
C THR A 236 -29.38 -19.66 13.71
N ALA A 237 -29.31 -18.37 14.05
CA ALA A 237 -28.06 -17.72 14.42
C ALA A 237 -27.36 -18.41 15.62
N ILE A 238 -28.11 -18.77 16.67
CA ILE A 238 -27.57 -19.52 17.82
C ILE A 238 -27.21 -20.95 17.41
N LYS A 239 -28.08 -21.66 16.68
CA LYS A 239 -27.78 -23.01 16.19
C LYS A 239 -26.50 -23.04 15.35
N MET A 240 -26.31 -22.07 14.47
CA MET A 240 -25.12 -21.95 13.64
C MET A 240 -23.88 -21.62 14.47
N TYR A 241 -24.01 -20.79 15.50
CA TYR A 241 -22.93 -20.56 16.46
C TYR A 241 -22.50 -21.88 17.13
N ASP A 242 -23.44 -22.64 17.68
CA ASP A 242 -23.16 -23.90 18.38
C ASP A 242 -22.55 -24.96 17.45
N LYS A 243 -23.11 -25.10 16.23
CA LYS A 243 -22.61 -26.05 15.23
C LYS A 243 -21.21 -25.66 14.74
N VAL A 244 -20.97 -24.37 14.45
CA VAL A 244 -19.62 -23.92 14.05
C VAL A 244 -18.63 -24.12 15.19
N GLN A 245 -19.00 -23.83 16.44
CA GLN A 245 -18.17 -24.14 17.62
C GLN A 245 -17.84 -25.63 17.70
N HIS A 246 -18.82 -26.50 17.45
CA HIS A 246 -18.62 -27.95 17.43
C HIS A 246 -17.57 -28.37 16.39
N TYR A 247 -17.72 -27.98 15.12
CA TYR A 247 -16.75 -28.32 14.07
C TYR A 247 -15.40 -27.63 14.27
N TRP A 248 -15.37 -26.44 14.88
CA TRP A 248 -14.13 -25.76 15.26
C TRP A 248 -13.32 -26.58 16.26
N GLN A 249 -13.98 -27.10 17.30
CA GLN A 249 -13.35 -27.99 18.28
C GLN A 249 -12.93 -29.33 17.66
N GLN A 250 -13.72 -29.89 16.74
CA GLN A 250 -13.31 -31.10 16.01
C GLN A 250 -12.02 -30.87 15.22
N HIS A 251 -11.93 -29.76 14.47
CA HIS A 251 -10.74 -29.41 13.69
C HIS A 251 -9.50 -29.18 14.59
N LEU A 252 -9.67 -28.46 15.70
CA LEU A 252 -8.62 -28.27 16.70
C LEU A 252 -8.10 -29.60 17.26
N ASN A 253 -9.01 -30.53 17.58
CA ASN A 253 -8.64 -31.86 18.07
C ASN A 253 -7.92 -32.70 17.00
N GLN A 254 -8.29 -32.55 15.72
CA GLN A 254 -7.58 -33.20 14.62
C GLN A 254 -6.13 -32.69 14.50
N LEU A 255 -5.91 -31.37 14.54
CA LEU A 255 -4.56 -30.79 14.51
C LEU A 255 -3.72 -31.21 15.71
N ARG A 256 -4.30 -31.23 16.92
CA ARG A 256 -3.62 -31.72 18.13
C ARG A 256 -3.20 -33.19 18.01
N ARG A 257 -4.05 -34.04 17.43
CA ARG A 257 -3.70 -35.45 17.15
C ARG A 257 -2.60 -35.56 16.11
N GLN A 258 -2.66 -34.77 15.03
CA GLN A 258 -1.60 -34.75 14.02
C GLN A 258 -0.24 -34.40 14.65
N LEU A 259 -0.21 -33.41 15.55
CA LEU A 259 1.00 -33.00 16.29
C LEU A 259 1.62 -34.14 17.13
N GLN A 260 0.81 -35.09 17.61
CA GLN A 260 1.28 -36.22 18.42
C GLN A 260 1.76 -37.42 17.58
N VAL A 261 1.18 -37.64 16.39
CA VAL A 261 1.35 -38.87 15.61
C VAL A 261 2.37 -38.72 14.47
N SER A 262 2.53 -37.53 13.92
CA SER A 262 3.33 -37.31 12.70
C SER A 262 4.76 -36.85 12.99
N ARG A 263 5.73 -37.35 12.22
CA ARG A 263 7.09 -36.79 12.19
C ARG A 263 7.09 -35.54 11.32
N PHE A 264 7.18 -34.38 11.92
CA PHE A 264 7.26 -33.10 11.22
C PHE A 264 8.69 -32.60 11.12
N THR A 265 8.97 -31.82 10.07
CA THR A 265 10.13 -30.93 10.03
C THR A 265 9.93 -29.77 11.02
N GLU A 266 11.01 -29.10 11.44
CA GLU A 266 10.92 -27.95 12.35
C GLU A 266 9.96 -26.85 11.84
N PHE A 267 9.97 -26.62 10.54
CA PHE A 267 9.04 -25.70 9.87
C PHE A 267 7.59 -26.20 9.93
N GLY A 268 7.35 -27.49 9.68
CA GLY A 268 6.02 -28.09 9.77
C GLY A 268 5.42 -28.00 11.17
N LEU A 269 6.24 -28.20 12.21
CA LEU A 269 5.83 -28.03 13.61
C LEU A 269 5.40 -26.59 13.89
N LYS A 270 6.23 -25.60 13.52
CA LYS A 270 5.93 -24.18 13.73
C LYS A 270 4.63 -23.77 13.04
N LYS A 271 4.36 -24.29 11.83
CA LYS A 271 3.11 -24.02 11.09
C LYS A 271 1.88 -24.53 11.84
N ILE A 272 1.87 -25.81 12.22
CA ILE A 272 0.71 -26.41 12.92
C ILE A 272 0.50 -25.76 14.29
N GLN A 273 1.57 -25.46 15.03
CA GLN A 273 1.47 -24.73 16.31
C GLN A 273 0.88 -23.32 16.14
N LYS A 274 1.17 -22.64 15.02
CA LYS A 274 0.56 -21.34 14.70
C LYS A 274 -0.93 -21.49 14.42
N GLU A 275 -1.34 -22.50 13.65
CA GLU A 275 -2.75 -22.79 13.37
C GLU A 275 -3.53 -23.13 14.64
N ILE A 276 -2.97 -23.97 15.52
CA ILE A 276 -3.57 -24.30 16.83
C ILE A 276 -3.78 -23.04 17.67
N ARG A 277 -2.75 -22.19 17.81
CA ARG A 277 -2.87 -20.92 18.56
C ARG A 277 -3.93 -19.99 17.95
N TYR A 278 -4.05 -19.97 16.62
CA TYR A 278 -5.07 -19.18 15.95
C TYR A 278 -6.48 -19.70 16.29
N LEU A 279 -6.70 -21.01 16.21
CA LEU A 279 -7.97 -21.64 16.58
C LEU A 279 -8.33 -21.41 18.05
N GLU A 280 -7.37 -21.59 18.97
CA GLU A 280 -7.56 -21.41 20.42
C GLU A 280 -7.85 -19.96 20.80
N SER A 281 -7.21 -19.00 20.12
CA SER A 281 -7.44 -17.57 20.35
C SER A 281 -8.67 -17.03 19.63
N THR A 282 -9.35 -17.81 18.79
CA THR A 282 -10.50 -17.29 18.04
C THR A 282 -11.74 -17.25 18.91
N ASP A 283 -12.28 -16.04 19.08
CA ASP A 283 -13.57 -15.81 19.71
C ASP A 283 -14.66 -15.61 18.66
N MET A 284 -15.87 -16.01 19.02
CA MET A 284 -17.07 -15.89 18.20
C MET A 284 -18.22 -15.36 19.05
N ALA A 285 -19.13 -14.59 18.45
CA ALA A 285 -20.29 -14.05 19.17
C ALA A 285 -21.57 -14.06 18.32
N VAL A 286 -22.72 -14.12 18.98
CA VAL A 286 -24.03 -13.97 18.35
C VAL A 286 -24.51 -12.53 18.57
N ILE A 287 -24.91 -11.86 17.49
CA ILE A 287 -25.40 -10.47 17.50
C ILE A 287 -26.81 -10.45 16.90
N ILE A 288 -27.81 -10.51 17.77
CA ILE A 288 -29.24 -10.56 17.41
C ILE A 288 -30.06 -9.59 18.26
N SER A 289 -31.15 -9.08 17.71
CA SER A 289 -32.08 -8.17 18.40
C SER A 289 -32.76 -8.86 19.59
N SER A 290 -33.10 -8.08 20.62
CA SER A 290 -33.82 -8.54 21.82
C SER A 290 -35.33 -8.53 21.63
N SER A 291 -36.05 -9.41 22.33
CA SER A 291 -37.51 -9.38 22.42
C SER A 291 -38.07 -9.74 23.80
N GLN A 292 -39.39 -9.61 23.98
CA GLN A 292 -40.06 -10.00 25.23
C GLN A 292 -40.12 -11.52 25.33
N ASN A 293 -39.92 -12.08 26.54
CA ASN A 293 -39.97 -13.52 26.84
C ASN A 293 -38.99 -14.40 26.04
N GLU A 294 -37.94 -13.82 25.44
CA GLU A 294 -37.00 -14.55 24.57
C GLU A 294 -36.34 -15.76 25.25
N VAL A 295 -36.10 -15.73 26.57
CA VAL A 295 -35.49 -16.88 27.26
C VAL A 295 -36.37 -18.13 27.16
N GLU A 296 -37.68 -17.98 27.35
CA GLU A 296 -38.63 -19.10 27.27
C GLU A 296 -38.76 -19.61 25.83
N ASP A 297 -38.84 -18.69 24.86
CA ASP A 297 -38.94 -19.03 23.44
C ASP A 297 -37.74 -19.85 22.94
N PHE A 298 -36.53 -19.47 23.37
CA PHE A 298 -35.31 -20.21 23.02
C PHE A 298 -35.25 -21.56 23.74
N GLN A 299 -35.62 -21.64 25.03
CA GLN A 299 -35.68 -22.90 25.77
C GLN A 299 -36.67 -23.89 25.15
N ASN A 300 -37.82 -23.42 24.68
CA ASN A 300 -38.82 -24.23 23.98
C ASN A 300 -38.27 -24.84 22.68
N LYS A 301 -37.31 -24.17 22.03
CA LYS A 301 -36.59 -24.70 20.85
C LYS A 301 -35.27 -25.41 21.22
N GLY A 302 -35.00 -25.64 22.51
CA GLY A 302 -33.81 -26.35 23.00
C GLY A 302 -32.51 -25.54 22.93
N LEU A 303 -32.59 -24.21 22.98
CA LEU A 303 -31.47 -23.29 22.85
C LEU A 303 -31.32 -22.41 24.11
N ASP A 304 -30.11 -21.92 24.36
CA ASP A 304 -29.82 -20.99 25.47
C ASP A 304 -29.32 -19.64 24.94
N ILE A 305 -30.12 -18.59 25.16
CA ILE A 305 -29.78 -17.22 24.77
C ILE A 305 -29.10 -16.42 25.89
N THR A 306 -29.17 -16.91 27.13
CA THR A 306 -28.81 -16.16 28.35
C THR A 306 -27.34 -15.75 28.34
N HIS A 307 -26.45 -16.67 27.97
CA HIS A 307 -25.02 -16.41 27.83
C HIS A 307 -24.74 -15.34 26.76
N HIS A 308 -25.38 -15.42 25.59
CA HIS A 308 -25.18 -14.46 24.51
C HIS A 308 -25.64 -13.04 24.90
N ARG A 309 -26.76 -12.93 25.61
CA ARG A 309 -27.27 -11.64 26.12
C ARG A 309 -26.34 -11.02 27.12
N HIS A 310 -25.81 -11.83 28.05
CA HIS A 310 -24.82 -11.36 29.00
C HIS A 310 -23.59 -10.78 28.29
N ARG A 311 -23.07 -11.46 27.25
CA ARG A 311 -21.93 -10.95 26.46
C ARG A 311 -22.25 -9.64 25.74
N LEU A 312 -23.42 -9.54 25.09
CA LEU A 312 -23.86 -8.34 24.39
C LEU A 312 -24.03 -7.12 25.33
N ALA A 313 -24.46 -7.34 26.57
CA ALA A 313 -24.75 -6.25 27.52
C ALA A 313 -23.54 -5.83 28.37
N ASN A 314 -22.67 -6.78 28.75
CA ASN A 314 -21.71 -6.57 29.84
C ASN A 314 -20.25 -6.51 29.38
N GLU A 315 -19.93 -6.78 28.11
CA GLU A 315 -18.57 -6.67 27.62
C GLU A 315 -18.15 -5.20 27.37
N SER A 316 -16.98 -4.83 27.91
CA SER A 316 -16.33 -3.53 27.68
C SER A 316 -14.86 -3.76 27.27
N PRO A 317 -14.40 -3.28 26.11
CA PRO A 317 -15.17 -2.58 25.06
C PRO A 317 -16.29 -3.45 24.47
N GLY A 318 -17.29 -2.82 23.87
CA GLY A 318 -18.44 -3.51 23.29
C GLY A 318 -18.04 -4.48 22.17
N LEU A 319 -18.90 -5.46 21.87
CA LEU A 319 -18.63 -6.45 20.82
C LEU A 319 -18.43 -5.82 19.44
N ASP A 320 -19.05 -4.66 19.18
CA ASP A 320 -18.89 -3.88 17.95
C ASP A 320 -17.49 -3.28 17.83
N GLU A 321 -16.97 -2.68 18.91
CA GLU A 321 -15.60 -2.16 18.97
C GLU A 321 -14.56 -3.28 18.89
N LYS A 322 -14.79 -4.38 19.63
CA LYS A 322 -13.96 -5.59 19.55
C LYS A 322 -13.96 -6.16 18.13
N PHE A 323 -15.10 -6.17 17.45
CA PHE A 323 -15.17 -6.65 16.08
C PHE A 323 -14.49 -5.69 15.10
N LYS A 324 -14.51 -4.37 15.32
CA LYS A 324 -13.77 -3.42 14.47
C LYS A 324 -12.26 -3.52 14.66
N ASP A 325 -11.78 -3.79 15.87
CA ASP A 325 -10.36 -3.97 16.16
C ASP A 325 -9.79 -5.22 15.48
N THR A 326 -8.84 -5.03 14.56
CA THR A 326 -8.22 -6.09 13.77
C THR A 326 -7.39 -7.08 14.56
N ASN A 327 -6.85 -6.67 15.71
CA ASN A 327 -6.01 -7.51 16.54
C ASN A 327 -6.83 -8.31 17.56
N ASN A 328 -8.09 -7.92 17.76
CA ASN A 328 -8.97 -8.57 18.70
C ASN A 328 -9.30 -10.02 18.27
N PRO A 329 -9.37 -10.97 19.22
CA PRO A 329 -9.71 -12.36 18.96
C PRO A 329 -11.12 -12.60 18.42
N LEU A 330 -12.06 -11.65 18.56
CA LEU A 330 -13.42 -11.77 18.03
C LEU A 330 -13.39 -11.69 16.50
N ARG A 331 -13.50 -12.86 15.86
CA ARG A 331 -13.26 -13.03 14.41
C ARG A 331 -14.48 -13.49 13.61
N ILE A 332 -15.44 -14.17 14.25
CA ILE A 332 -16.67 -14.64 13.58
C ILE A 332 -17.89 -14.15 14.37
N VAL A 333 -18.85 -13.52 13.69
CA VAL A 333 -20.12 -13.15 14.31
C VAL A 333 -21.30 -13.76 13.57
N PHE A 334 -22.31 -14.17 14.32
CA PHE A 334 -23.55 -14.76 13.82
C PHE A 334 -24.66 -13.75 13.98
N VAL A 335 -25.27 -13.33 12.86
CA VAL A 335 -26.21 -12.22 12.81
C VAL A 335 -27.49 -12.60 12.06
N CYS A 336 -28.60 -11.94 12.39
CA CYS A 336 -29.87 -12.07 11.65
C CYS A 336 -30.29 -10.76 10.99
N ALA A 337 -30.51 -9.70 11.77
CA ALA A 337 -30.88 -8.37 11.28
C ALA A 337 -29.86 -7.29 11.67
N MET A 338 -29.27 -7.41 12.86
CA MET A 338 -28.24 -6.50 13.34
C MET A 338 -26.98 -6.57 12.48
N TRP A 339 -26.30 -5.43 12.33
CA TRP A 339 -25.04 -5.27 11.59
C TRP A 339 -25.09 -5.56 10.08
N ILE A 340 -26.27 -5.87 9.54
CA ILE A 340 -26.51 -5.90 8.09
C ILE A 340 -26.42 -4.48 7.51
N THR A 341 -26.99 -3.52 8.22
CA THR A 341 -27.02 -2.09 7.87
C THR A 341 -26.27 -1.26 8.92
N GLY A 342 -25.68 -0.13 8.50
CA GLY A 342 -25.02 0.84 9.38
C GLY A 342 -23.71 0.41 10.06
N PHE A 343 -23.39 -0.88 10.12
CA PHE A 343 -22.16 -1.39 10.75
C PHE A 343 -20.99 -1.49 9.76
N ASP A 344 -19.82 -0.97 10.13
CA ASP A 344 -18.64 -0.97 9.27
C ASP A 344 -17.42 -1.56 9.98
N ALA A 345 -16.80 -2.55 9.36
CA ALA A 345 -15.59 -3.21 9.84
C ALA A 345 -14.70 -3.53 8.63
N PRO A 346 -13.69 -2.69 8.31
CA PRO A 346 -12.83 -2.87 7.14
C PRO A 346 -12.14 -4.24 7.05
N SER A 347 -11.83 -4.81 8.21
CA SER A 347 -11.22 -6.13 8.37
C SER A 347 -12.17 -7.31 8.11
N CYS A 348 -13.49 -7.06 8.02
CA CYS A 348 -14.47 -8.05 7.60
C CYS A 348 -14.22 -8.40 6.13
N SER A 349 -13.87 -9.65 5.88
CA SER A 349 -13.41 -10.15 4.59
C SER A 349 -14.32 -11.21 4.00
N THR A 350 -15.20 -11.80 4.81
CA THR A 350 -16.13 -12.81 4.32
C THR A 350 -17.50 -12.66 4.94
N VAL A 351 -18.52 -12.77 4.09
CA VAL A 351 -19.92 -12.89 4.52
C VAL A 351 -20.44 -14.24 4.05
N TYR A 352 -20.88 -15.06 4.99
CA TYR A 352 -21.59 -16.30 4.75
C TYR A 352 -23.09 -16.01 4.76
N LEU A 353 -23.76 -16.23 3.63
CA LEU A 353 -25.17 -15.94 3.44
C LEU A 353 -26.00 -17.22 3.51
N ASP A 354 -26.83 -17.31 4.54
CA ASP A 354 -27.85 -18.35 4.70
C ASP A 354 -29.23 -17.72 4.98
N LYS A 355 -29.50 -16.59 4.33
CA LYS A 355 -30.75 -15.83 4.44
C LYS A 355 -31.22 -15.42 3.03
N PRO A 356 -32.45 -15.75 2.62
CA PRO A 356 -33.00 -15.25 1.38
C PRO A 356 -33.13 -13.72 1.45
N MET A 357 -32.52 -12.98 0.52
CA MET A 357 -32.58 -11.51 0.46
C MET A 357 -32.64 -11.04 -1.00
N LYS A 358 -33.10 -9.83 -1.27
CA LYS A 358 -33.13 -9.22 -2.61
C LYS A 358 -32.70 -7.73 -2.54
N ASN A 359 -32.43 -7.13 -3.70
CA ASN A 359 -32.24 -5.70 -3.92
C ASN A 359 -31.26 -5.02 -2.93
N HIS A 360 -31.70 -3.92 -2.30
CA HIS A 360 -30.87 -3.03 -1.49
C HIS A 360 -30.31 -3.70 -0.22
N THR A 361 -31.08 -4.55 0.45
CA THR A 361 -30.64 -5.29 1.65
C THR A 361 -29.51 -6.25 1.31
N LEU A 362 -29.62 -6.95 0.17
CA LEU A 362 -28.53 -7.79 -0.34
C LEU A 362 -27.29 -6.94 -0.66
N MET A 363 -27.44 -5.83 -1.38
CA MET A 363 -26.33 -4.95 -1.74
C MET A 363 -25.60 -4.37 -0.52
N GLN A 364 -26.35 -3.94 0.51
CA GLN A 364 -25.78 -3.43 1.76
C GLN A 364 -25.05 -4.52 2.54
N THR A 365 -25.57 -5.75 2.49
CA THR A 365 -24.96 -6.91 3.15
C THR A 365 -23.62 -7.26 2.51
N ILE A 366 -23.58 -7.38 1.18
CA ILE A 366 -22.36 -7.80 0.46
C ILE A 366 -21.28 -6.72 0.52
N ALA A 367 -21.67 -5.45 0.62
CA ALA A 367 -20.75 -4.33 0.78
C ALA A 367 -19.92 -4.41 2.08
N ARG A 368 -20.39 -5.14 3.10
CA ARG A 368 -19.65 -5.34 4.37
C ARG A 368 -18.31 -6.04 4.16
N ALA A 369 -18.24 -6.98 3.23
CA ALA A 369 -16.99 -7.65 2.89
C ALA A 369 -16.10 -6.82 1.95
N ASN A 370 -16.57 -5.69 1.39
CA ASN A 370 -15.91 -5.01 0.28
C ASN A 370 -15.14 -3.72 0.65
N ARG A 371 -14.96 -3.46 1.95
CA ARG A 371 -14.10 -2.35 2.40
C ARG A 371 -12.62 -2.65 2.13
N VAL A 372 -11.90 -1.69 1.56
CA VAL A 372 -10.45 -1.79 1.30
C VAL A 372 -9.70 -1.85 2.64
N PHE A 373 -8.77 -2.81 2.78
CA PHE A 373 -8.05 -3.00 4.03
C PHE A 373 -6.73 -3.78 3.87
N LYS A 374 -5.56 -3.14 4.06
CA LYS A 374 -4.24 -3.79 4.10
C LYS A 374 -4.03 -4.80 2.94
N GLU A 375 -3.65 -6.05 3.26
CA GLU A 375 -3.44 -7.17 2.32
C GLU A 375 -4.73 -7.78 1.76
N LYS A 376 -5.91 -7.27 2.12
CA LYS A 376 -7.18 -7.80 1.66
C LYS A 376 -7.37 -7.46 0.17
N VAL A 377 -7.21 -8.46 -0.66
CA VAL A 377 -7.35 -8.34 -2.12
C VAL A 377 -8.81 -8.20 -2.53
N ASN A 378 -9.71 -8.91 -1.84
CA ASN A 378 -11.13 -8.96 -2.16
C ASN A 378 -11.98 -9.27 -0.91
N GLY A 379 -13.26 -8.92 -1.00
CA GLY A 379 -14.30 -9.49 -0.15
C GLY A 379 -14.82 -10.80 -0.74
N LEU A 380 -15.07 -11.79 0.11
CA LEU A 380 -15.68 -13.06 -0.27
C LEU A 380 -17.12 -13.10 0.20
N ILE A 381 -18.04 -13.43 -0.70
CA ILE A 381 -19.41 -13.77 -0.34
C ILE A 381 -19.61 -15.24 -0.64
N VAL A 382 -20.02 -16.01 0.36
CA VAL A 382 -20.33 -17.44 0.26
C VAL A 382 -21.83 -17.59 0.41
N ASP A 383 -22.51 -18.02 -0.65
CA ASP A 383 -23.97 -18.10 -0.71
C ASP A 383 -24.46 -19.55 -0.64
N TYR A 384 -25.12 -19.90 0.47
CA TYR A 384 -25.66 -21.24 0.71
C TYR A 384 -27.11 -21.43 0.25
N ILE A 385 -27.76 -20.36 -0.23
CA ILE A 385 -29.17 -20.37 -0.59
C ILE A 385 -29.44 -19.99 -2.05
N GLY A 386 -28.43 -19.50 -2.77
CA GLY A 386 -28.51 -19.19 -4.20
C GLY A 386 -29.17 -17.83 -4.48
N VAL A 387 -29.04 -16.87 -3.57
CA VAL A 387 -29.52 -15.50 -3.75
C VAL A 387 -28.94 -14.87 -5.02
N PHE A 388 -27.67 -15.11 -5.35
CA PHE A 388 -27.01 -14.41 -6.45
C PHE A 388 -27.49 -14.84 -7.83
N ARG A 389 -27.83 -16.11 -8.02
CA ARG A 389 -28.37 -16.60 -9.31
C ARG A 389 -29.65 -15.84 -9.67
N ASN A 390 -30.49 -15.63 -8.65
CA ASN A 390 -31.74 -14.89 -8.76
C ASN A 390 -31.55 -13.37 -8.88
N LEU A 391 -30.51 -12.80 -8.25
CA LEU A 391 -30.14 -11.39 -8.43
C LEU A 391 -29.69 -11.12 -9.88
N GLN A 392 -28.89 -12.01 -10.47
CA GLN A 392 -28.46 -11.89 -11.86
C GLN A 392 -29.65 -11.97 -12.84
N GLU A 393 -30.59 -12.89 -12.59
CA GLU A 393 -31.85 -12.99 -13.36
C GLU A 393 -32.73 -11.73 -13.19
N ALA A 394 -32.88 -11.20 -11.97
CA ALA A 394 -33.65 -9.98 -11.71
C ALA A 394 -32.99 -8.73 -12.30
N LEU A 395 -31.66 -8.60 -12.22
CA LEU A 395 -30.92 -7.50 -12.83
C LEU A 395 -30.94 -7.56 -14.36
N ALA A 396 -31.00 -8.75 -14.97
CA ALA A 396 -31.22 -8.89 -16.42
C ALA A 396 -32.62 -8.38 -16.85
N ILE A 397 -33.63 -8.54 -16.00
CA ILE A 397 -35.01 -8.04 -16.24
C ILE A 397 -35.13 -6.52 -15.98
N TYR A 398 -34.35 -5.96 -15.05
CA TYR A 398 -34.39 -4.53 -14.72
C TYR A 398 -33.40 -3.66 -15.52
N GLY A 399 -32.25 -4.21 -15.91
CA GLY A 399 -31.25 -3.55 -16.76
C GLY A 399 -31.75 -3.32 -18.20
N SER A 400 -32.77 -4.05 -18.62
CA SER A 400 -33.42 -3.90 -19.93
C SER A 400 -34.51 -2.82 -19.96
N ALA A 401 -34.93 -2.26 -18.82
CA ALA A 401 -36.09 -1.36 -18.75
C ALA A 401 -35.79 0.10 -18.29
N SER A 402 -34.55 0.44 -17.95
CA SER A 402 -34.19 1.82 -17.57
C SER A 402 -32.83 2.17 -18.17
N GLY A 403 -32.76 3.26 -18.94
CA GLY A 403 -31.59 3.71 -19.71
C GLY A 403 -30.35 4.14 -18.91
N GLY A 404 -30.06 3.46 -17.80
CA GLY A 404 -28.79 3.47 -17.10
C GLY A 404 -28.02 2.21 -17.47
N GLY A 405 -27.28 2.31 -18.57
CA GLY A 405 -26.14 1.53 -19.07
C GLY A 405 -25.68 0.16 -18.58
N VAL A 406 -26.44 -0.60 -17.79
CA VAL A 406 -26.10 -1.97 -17.45
C VAL A 406 -26.38 -2.83 -18.68
N GLU A 407 -25.33 -3.28 -19.38
CA GLU A 407 -25.47 -4.28 -20.44
C GLU A 407 -25.91 -5.63 -19.86
N GLU A 408 -26.50 -6.46 -20.72
CA GLU A 408 -26.89 -7.84 -20.40
C GLU A 408 -25.65 -8.66 -20.00
N GLY A 409 -25.35 -8.74 -18.70
CA GLY A 409 -24.22 -9.50 -18.14
C GLY A 409 -23.31 -8.74 -17.18
N ASP A 410 -23.42 -7.41 -17.08
CA ASP A 410 -22.59 -6.62 -16.15
C ASP A 410 -23.17 -6.74 -14.73
N THR A 411 -22.46 -7.45 -13.85
CA THR A 411 -22.96 -7.78 -12.51
C THR A 411 -22.04 -7.17 -11.44
N PRO A 412 -22.58 -6.61 -10.34
CA PRO A 412 -21.76 -6.01 -9.26
C PRO A 412 -20.76 -6.97 -8.60
N VAL A 413 -20.77 -8.25 -8.97
CA VAL A 413 -20.01 -9.33 -8.37
C VAL A 413 -19.56 -10.35 -9.43
N ASN A 414 -18.25 -10.50 -9.63
CA ASN A 414 -17.68 -11.38 -10.66
C ASN A 414 -17.39 -12.80 -10.15
N PRO A 415 -17.53 -13.86 -10.97
CA PRO A 415 -17.19 -15.21 -10.56
C PRO A 415 -15.68 -15.40 -10.36
N LYS A 416 -15.32 -16.29 -9.44
CA LYS A 416 -13.93 -16.63 -9.12
C LYS A 416 -13.11 -17.17 -10.30
N THR A 417 -13.76 -17.73 -11.31
CA THR A 417 -13.12 -18.22 -12.56
C THR A 417 -12.33 -17.15 -13.29
N VAL A 418 -12.77 -15.88 -13.23
CA VAL A 418 -12.03 -14.74 -13.78
C VAL A 418 -10.69 -14.56 -13.07
N LEU A 419 -10.65 -14.81 -11.75
CA LEU A 419 -9.47 -14.65 -10.89
C LEU A 419 -8.46 -15.78 -11.11
N VAL A 420 -8.99 -16.97 -11.38
CA VAL A 420 -8.19 -18.12 -11.82
C VAL A 420 -7.55 -17.84 -13.18
N GLN A 421 -8.28 -17.21 -14.11
CA GLN A 421 -7.75 -16.86 -15.43
C GLN A 421 -6.70 -15.75 -15.35
N GLU A 422 -6.95 -14.68 -14.58
CA GLU A 422 -5.96 -13.63 -14.32
C GLU A 422 -4.70 -14.17 -13.64
N LEU A 423 -4.85 -15.08 -12.66
CA LEU A 423 -3.70 -15.72 -12.03
C LEU A 423 -2.90 -16.56 -13.05
N ARG A 424 -3.59 -17.26 -13.95
CA ARG A 424 -2.96 -18.05 -15.01
C ARG A 424 -2.16 -17.15 -15.96
N GLU A 425 -2.71 -16.00 -16.33
CA GLU A 425 -2.03 -14.99 -17.16
C GLU A 425 -0.81 -14.41 -16.43
N ALA A 426 -0.97 -13.96 -15.18
CA ALA A 426 0.13 -13.43 -14.38
C ALA A 426 1.26 -14.46 -14.15
N ILE A 427 0.91 -15.74 -13.95
CA ILE A 427 1.89 -16.82 -13.85
C ILE A 427 2.60 -17.04 -15.18
N THR A 428 1.88 -16.93 -16.30
CA THR A 428 2.49 -17.08 -17.64
C THR A 428 3.49 -15.96 -17.88
N GLU A 429 3.11 -14.71 -17.59
CA GLU A 429 3.99 -13.54 -17.67
C GLU A 429 5.24 -13.70 -16.79
N ALA A 430 5.07 -14.12 -15.53
CA ALA A 430 6.18 -14.36 -14.62
C ALA A 430 7.11 -15.50 -15.08
N LYS A 431 6.54 -16.58 -15.64
CA LYS A 431 7.33 -17.69 -16.21
C LYS A 431 8.10 -17.25 -17.44
N ASP A 432 7.47 -16.49 -18.33
CA ASP A 432 8.12 -15.98 -19.54
C ASP A 432 9.24 -15.01 -19.20
N PHE A 433 9.03 -14.13 -18.21
CA PHE A 433 10.09 -13.29 -17.66
C PHE A 433 11.27 -14.13 -17.12
N CYS A 434 10.99 -15.13 -16.28
CA CYS A 434 12.03 -16.02 -15.74
C CYS A 434 12.82 -16.69 -16.88
N LYS A 435 12.11 -17.23 -17.89
CA LYS A 435 12.71 -17.88 -19.05
C LYS A 435 13.58 -16.93 -19.87
N GLN A 436 13.14 -15.70 -20.10
CA GLN A 436 13.92 -14.66 -20.80
C GLN A 436 15.20 -14.30 -20.05
N LYS A 437 15.20 -14.40 -18.71
CA LYS A 437 16.38 -14.20 -17.86
C LYS A 437 17.21 -15.47 -17.66
N GLY A 438 16.85 -16.59 -18.30
CA GLY A 438 17.58 -17.85 -18.19
C GLY A 438 17.29 -18.63 -16.90
N ILE A 439 16.25 -18.25 -16.16
CA ILE A 439 15.84 -18.88 -14.90
C ILE A 439 14.88 -20.04 -15.22
N ASP A 440 15.32 -21.26 -14.94
CA ASP A 440 14.48 -22.46 -15.08
C ASP A 440 13.81 -22.82 -13.75
N LEU A 441 12.54 -22.42 -13.62
CA LEU A 441 11.73 -22.68 -12.43
C LEU A 441 11.60 -24.18 -12.10
N ASN A 442 11.66 -25.08 -13.09
CA ASN A 442 11.56 -26.51 -12.82
C ASN A 442 12.83 -27.07 -12.16
N LYS A 443 14.00 -26.54 -12.51
CA LYS A 443 15.28 -26.94 -11.89
C LYS A 443 15.37 -26.51 -10.44
N LEU A 444 14.77 -25.37 -10.09
CA LEU A 444 14.74 -24.87 -8.70
C LEU A 444 14.04 -25.84 -7.72
N ASP A 445 13.09 -26.64 -8.22
CA ASP A 445 12.32 -27.62 -7.43
C ASP A 445 12.90 -29.05 -7.50
N THR A 446 13.37 -29.47 -8.68
CA THR A 446 13.72 -30.87 -8.96
C THR A 446 15.14 -31.27 -8.54
N THR A 447 16.00 -30.30 -8.20
CA THR A 447 17.40 -30.56 -7.85
C THR A 447 17.54 -31.17 -6.45
N GLN A 448 17.83 -32.47 -6.40
CA GLN A 448 17.92 -33.23 -5.14
C GLN A 448 19.20 -32.93 -4.36
N ASP A 449 20.33 -32.79 -5.06
CA ASP A 449 21.61 -32.45 -4.42
C ASP A 449 21.56 -31.05 -3.78
N ALA A 450 22.05 -30.94 -2.56
CA ALA A 450 21.94 -29.70 -1.78
C ALA A 450 22.85 -28.58 -2.33
N PHE A 451 24.04 -28.92 -2.82
CA PHE A 451 24.99 -27.95 -3.37
C PHE A 451 24.58 -27.47 -4.75
N GLU A 452 24.14 -28.38 -5.62
CA GLU A 452 23.63 -28.03 -6.94
C GLU A 452 22.36 -27.18 -6.82
N ARG A 453 21.48 -27.49 -5.86
CA ARG A 453 20.29 -26.67 -5.60
C ARG A 453 20.68 -25.26 -5.18
N ALA A 454 21.58 -25.11 -4.20
CA ALA A 454 22.05 -23.79 -3.79
C ALA A 454 22.60 -23.00 -4.99
N LYS A 455 23.41 -23.66 -5.83
CA LYS A 455 23.95 -23.06 -7.05
C LYS A 455 22.86 -22.56 -8.01
N VAL A 456 21.85 -23.38 -8.33
CA VAL A 456 20.76 -22.97 -9.24
C VAL A 456 19.96 -21.79 -8.67
N TRP A 457 19.77 -21.76 -7.34
CA TRP A 457 19.12 -20.63 -6.67
C TRP A 457 19.97 -19.36 -6.72
N ASP A 458 21.29 -19.45 -6.56
CA ASP A 458 22.19 -18.31 -6.65
C ASP A 458 22.31 -17.79 -8.10
N GLU A 459 22.36 -18.69 -9.10
CA GLU A 459 22.29 -18.33 -10.52
C GLU A 459 20.99 -17.58 -10.86
N ALA A 460 19.87 -17.98 -10.25
CA ALA A 460 18.60 -17.30 -10.41
C ALA A 460 18.60 -15.90 -9.78
N VAL A 461 19.22 -15.72 -8.60
CA VAL A 461 19.40 -14.40 -7.98
C VAL A 461 20.24 -13.51 -8.89
N GLU A 462 21.40 -14.01 -9.35
CA GLU A 462 22.30 -13.27 -10.23
C GLU A 462 21.58 -12.77 -11.50
N ALA A 463 20.74 -13.61 -12.11
CA ALA A 463 19.99 -13.28 -13.31
C ALA A 463 18.92 -12.17 -13.10
N VAL A 464 18.39 -12.03 -11.89
CA VAL A 464 17.42 -10.98 -11.55
C VAL A 464 18.13 -9.67 -11.18
N VAL A 465 19.28 -9.77 -10.51
CA VAL A 465 19.99 -8.65 -9.88
C VAL A 465 20.87 -7.87 -10.87
N VAL A 466 20.95 -8.31 -12.14
CA VAL A 466 21.72 -7.66 -13.20
C VAL A 466 21.41 -6.16 -13.34
N ARG A 467 20.15 -5.76 -13.20
CA ARG A 467 19.70 -4.34 -13.27
C ARG A 467 18.60 -4.06 -12.26
N GLU A 468 18.57 -2.83 -11.77
CA GLU A 468 17.55 -2.37 -10.83
C GLU A 468 16.12 -2.49 -11.41
N GLU A 469 15.92 -2.15 -12.67
CA GLU A 469 14.63 -2.30 -13.38
C GLU A 469 14.16 -3.76 -13.45
N VAL A 470 15.08 -4.68 -13.69
CA VAL A 470 14.80 -6.12 -13.79
C VAL A 470 14.38 -6.67 -12.42
N LYS A 471 15.08 -6.26 -11.37
CA LYS A 471 14.76 -6.59 -9.98
C LYS A 471 13.38 -6.05 -9.59
N LYS A 472 13.09 -4.78 -9.89
CA LYS A 472 11.77 -4.16 -9.63
C LYS A 472 10.65 -4.87 -10.38
N LEU A 473 10.85 -5.18 -11.66
CA LEU A 473 9.88 -5.92 -12.47
C LEU A 473 9.63 -7.33 -11.92
N TYR A 474 10.68 -8.05 -11.52
CA TYR A 474 10.54 -9.36 -10.90
C TYR A 474 9.71 -9.30 -9.60
N PHE A 475 9.99 -8.32 -8.74
CA PHE A 475 9.21 -8.13 -7.52
C PHE A 475 7.75 -7.79 -7.80
N ALA A 476 7.46 -6.95 -8.80
CA ALA A 476 6.10 -6.63 -9.20
C ALA A 476 5.34 -7.88 -9.69
N LEU A 477 5.96 -8.68 -10.57
CA LEU A 477 5.38 -9.93 -11.08
C LEU A 477 5.13 -10.94 -9.95
N SER A 478 6.15 -11.18 -9.10
CA SER A 478 6.03 -12.10 -7.97
C SER A 478 4.98 -11.65 -6.96
N ALA A 479 4.87 -10.34 -6.70
CA ALA A 479 3.87 -9.77 -5.81
C ALA A 479 2.46 -9.92 -6.40
N ASN A 480 2.28 -9.64 -7.69
CA ASN A 480 0.99 -9.80 -8.37
C ASN A 480 0.51 -11.25 -8.36
N VAL A 481 1.38 -12.21 -8.69
CA VAL A 481 1.09 -13.65 -8.62
C VAL A 481 0.70 -14.05 -7.21
N THR A 482 1.45 -13.61 -6.19
CA THR A 482 1.17 -13.93 -4.78
C THR A 482 -0.18 -13.34 -4.33
N ARG A 483 -0.47 -12.11 -4.74
CA ARG A 483 -1.74 -11.43 -4.44
C ARG A 483 -2.92 -12.17 -5.07
N LEU A 484 -2.86 -12.48 -6.37
CA LEU A 484 -3.91 -13.21 -7.08
C LEU A 484 -4.09 -14.64 -6.54
N TYR A 485 -2.99 -15.31 -6.22
CA TYR A 485 -3.01 -16.63 -5.57
C TYR A 485 -3.72 -16.58 -4.22
N LYS A 486 -3.39 -15.60 -3.36
CA LYS A 486 -4.11 -15.39 -2.09
C LYS A 486 -5.61 -15.11 -2.32
N ALA A 487 -5.96 -14.38 -3.37
CA ALA A 487 -7.35 -14.02 -3.67
C ALA A 487 -8.21 -15.22 -4.12
N ILE A 488 -7.60 -16.24 -4.73
CA ILE A 488 -8.31 -17.48 -5.09
C ILE A 488 -8.38 -18.49 -3.94
N LEU A 489 -7.60 -18.38 -2.87
CA LEU A 489 -7.70 -19.32 -1.77
C LEU A 489 -9.04 -19.17 -1.02
N PRO A 490 -9.77 -20.28 -0.72
CA PRO A 490 -9.30 -21.67 -0.70
C PRO A 490 -9.80 -22.55 -1.86
N ASP A 491 -9.88 -22.01 -3.07
CA ASP A 491 -10.29 -22.79 -4.24
C ASP A 491 -9.33 -23.96 -4.51
N THR A 492 -9.88 -25.12 -4.83
CA THR A 492 -9.08 -26.31 -5.17
C THR A 492 -8.22 -26.13 -6.42
N THR A 493 -8.63 -25.26 -7.36
CA THR A 493 -7.83 -24.90 -8.55
C THR A 493 -6.53 -24.19 -8.17
N ALA A 494 -6.43 -23.60 -6.98
CA ALA A 494 -5.17 -23.04 -6.48
C ALA A 494 -4.04 -24.09 -6.43
N ASN A 495 -4.38 -25.37 -6.25
CA ASN A 495 -3.40 -26.46 -6.27
C ASN A 495 -2.62 -26.55 -7.58
N GLU A 496 -3.21 -26.14 -8.71
CA GLU A 496 -2.52 -26.07 -10.02
C GLU A 496 -1.35 -25.08 -10.00
N PHE A 497 -1.48 -24.00 -9.23
CA PHE A 497 -0.56 -22.87 -9.22
C PHE A 497 0.40 -22.87 -8.02
N SER A 498 0.06 -23.58 -6.95
CA SER A 498 0.74 -23.56 -5.66
C SER A 498 2.26 -23.72 -5.76
N LYS A 499 2.73 -24.69 -6.56
CA LYS A 499 4.17 -24.92 -6.74
C LYS A 499 4.88 -23.73 -7.41
N THR A 500 4.30 -23.21 -8.48
CA THR A 500 4.91 -22.11 -9.23
C THR A 500 4.93 -20.84 -8.38
N GLN A 501 3.81 -20.52 -7.73
CA GLN A 501 3.73 -19.35 -6.85
C GLN A 501 4.76 -19.45 -5.72
N MET A 502 4.90 -20.63 -5.08
CA MET A 502 5.89 -20.84 -4.02
C MET A 502 7.32 -20.60 -4.51
N LEU A 503 7.67 -21.05 -5.71
CA LEU A 503 9.03 -20.87 -6.25
C LEU A 503 9.33 -19.39 -6.52
N LEU A 504 8.37 -18.67 -7.12
CA LEU A 504 8.48 -17.23 -7.36
C LEU A 504 8.63 -16.46 -6.03
N GLU A 505 7.76 -16.73 -5.06
CA GLU A 505 7.83 -16.09 -3.74
C GLU A 505 9.14 -16.40 -3.01
N LYS A 506 9.61 -17.64 -3.06
CA LYS A 506 10.90 -18.04 -2.45
C LYS A 506 12.08 -17.31 -3.07
N LEU A 507 12.09 -17.10 -4.38
CA LEU A 507 13.17 -16.37 -5.04
C LEU A 507 13.13 -14.90 -4.63
N ALA A 508 11.95 -14.29 -4.57
CA ALA A 508 11.79 -12.94 -4.04
C ALA A 508 12.26 -12.81 -2.57
N ILE A 509 11.99 -13.82 -1.73
CA ILE A 509 12.48 -13.87 -0.34
C ILE A 509 14.00 -14.00 -0.30
N LYS A 510 14.59 -14.90 -1.10
CA LYS A 510 16.04 -15.10 -1.16
C LYS A 510 16.76 -13.82 -1.59
N ILE A 511 16.28 -13.14 -2.63
CA ILE A 511 16.82 -11.85 -3.08
C ILE A 511 16.79 -10.84 -1.93
N ARG A 512 15.67 -10.69 -1.21
CA ARG A 512 15.56 -9.77 -0.06
C ARG A 512 16.48 -10.12 1.11
N GLN A 513 16.72 -11.41 1.35
CA GLN A 513 17.62 -11.87 2.42
C GLN A 513 19.09 -11.61 2.10
N GLU A 514 19.49 -11.77 0.84
CA GLU A 514 20.86 -11.56 0.39
C GLU A 514 21.18 -10.09 0.10
N LEU A 515 20.16 -9.32 -0.30
CA LEU A 515 20.22 -7.92 -0.70
C LEU A 515 19.15 -7.13 0.07
N PRO A 516 19.38 -6.83 1.37
CA PRO A 516 18.45 -6.00 2.14
C PRO A 516 18.27 -4.65 1.44
N GLU A 517 17.04 -4.12 1.50
CA GLU A 517 16.64 -2.92 0.77
C GLU A 517 17.60 -1.75 1.04
N THR A 518 18.24 -1.29 -0.04
CA THR A 518 18.77 0.06 -0.14
C THR A 518 17.83 0.83 -1.02
N ASP A 519 16.75 1.32 -0.41
CA ASP A 519 15.96 2.34 -1.07
C ASP A 519 16.70 3.67 -0.93
N ILE A 520 17.39 4.05 -2.00
CA ILE A 520 18.12 5.32 -2.08
C ILE A 520 17.12 6.47 -2.28
N SER A 521 15.88 6.16 -2.68
CA SER A 521 14.82 7.14 -2.92
C SER A 521 14.18 7.64 -1.63
N GLU A 522 13.97 6.78 -0.62
CA GLU A 522 13.46 7.20 0.71
C GLU A 522 14.38 8.23 1.38
N VAL A 523 15.70 8.13 1.17
CA VAL A 523 16.65 9.05 1.80
C VAL A 523 16.85 10.34 1.02
N MET A 524 16.53 10.36 -0.28
CA MET A 524 16.37 11.63 -0.98
C MET A 524 15.12 12.35 -0.50
N GLU A 525 14.05 11.62 -0.18
CA GLU A 525 12.87 12.21 0.46
C GLU A 525 13.23 12.69 1.88
N GLU A 526 14.01 11.97 2.68
CA GLU A 526 14.50 12.45 4.00
C GLU A 526 15.52 13.59 3.91
N VAL A 527 16.36 13.65 2.87
CA VAL A 527 17.35 14.73 2.67
C VAL A 527 16.70 15.97 2.05
N GLU A 528 15.75 15.81 1.12
CA GLU A 528 14.89 16.89 0.61
C GLU A 528 13.90 17.35 1.68
N GLU A 529 13.35 16.46 2.51
CA GLU A 529 12.59 16.82 3.71
C GLU A 529 13.49 17.49 4.75
N LEU A 530 14.75 17.09 4.97
CA LEU A 530 15.67 17.85 5.84
C LEU A 530 16.02 19.23 5.29
N LEU A 531 15.94 19.43 3.97
CA LEU A 531 16.08 20.73 3.32
C LEU A 531 14.77 21.55 3.38
N ASP A 532 13.60 20.90 3.31
CA ASP A 532 12.27 21.53 3.40
C ASP A 532 11.78 21.75 4.86
N GLU A 533 12.18 20.90 5.81
CA GLU A 533 11.95 20.95 7.27
C GLU A 533 12.81 22.01 7.96
N SER A 534 13.75 22.62 7.24
CA SER A 534 14.30 23.96 7.57
C SER A 534 13.18 25.00 7.79
N ILE A 535 11.91 24.68 7.50
CA ILE A 535 10.74 25.53 7.75
C ILE A 535 9.67 24.89 8.66
N ILE A 536 9.57 23.57 8.90
CA ILE A 536 8.58 22.98 9.84
C ILE A 536 9.14 21.72 10.50
N ALA A 537 9.04 21.66 11.83
CA ALA A 537 9.67 20.68 12.71
C ALA A 537 9.04 19.27 12.67
N GLY A 538 9.88 18.25 12.48
CA GLY A 538 9.65 16.84 12.83
C GLY A 538 10.56 16.35 13.96
N GLU A 539 10.08 15.37 14.75
CA GLU A 539 10.79 14.78 15.89
C GLU A 539 11.81 13.72 15.44
N PHE A 540 13.10 13.92 15.71
CA PHE A 540 14.08 12.83 15.70
C PHE A 540 14.32 12.33 17.13
N ILE A 541 13.87 11.10 17.42
CA ILE A 541 14.18 10.39 18.67
C ILE A 541 15.52 9.68 18.47
N ILE A 542 16.55 10.04 19.23
CA ILE A 542 17.75 9.21 19.38
C ILE A 542 17.31 7.92 20.08
N PRO A 543 17.33 6.75 19.43
CA PRO A 543 17.05 5.51 20.14
C PRO A 543 18.27 5.22 21.02
N ASP A 544 18.03 4.99 22.32
CA ASP A 544 19.00 4.41 23.26
C ASP A 544 19.33 2.92 22.92
N THR A 545 18.91 2.47 21.73
CA THR A 545 19.15 1.14 21.18
C THR A 545 20.52 1.12 20.50
N PRO A 546 21.39 0.14 20.79
CA PRO A 546 22.66 -0.02 20.08
C PRO A 546 22.37 -0.30 18.60
N ARG A 547 22.39 0.74 17.76
CA ARG A 547 22.40 0.60 16.31
C ARG A 547 23.74 -0.07 15.97
N GLN A 548 23.68 -1.22 15.30
CA GLN A 548 24.87 -1.93 14.83
C GLN A 548 25.67 -0.98 13.93
N LEU A 549 26.78 -0.46 14.46
CA LEU A 549 27.75 0.31 13.69
C LEU A 549 28.27 -0.59 12.56
N VAL A 550 28.06 -0.20 11.31
CA VAL A 550 28.71 -0.87 10.19
C VAL A 550 30.12 -0.32 10.09
N ASP A 551 31.05 -1.08 10.66
CA ASP A 551 32.47 -0.79 10.63
C ASP A 551 33.08 -1.24 9.29
N LEU A 552 33.16 -0.32 8.34
CA LEU A 552 33.80 -0.56 7.05
C LEU A 552 35.33 -0.80 7.18
N SER A 553 35.95 -0.46 8.30
CA SER A 553 37.37 -0.74 8.54
C SER A 553 37.66 -2.24 8.71
N GLN A 554 36.62 -3.04 8.95
CA GLN A 554 36.68 -4.50 8.98
C GLN A 554 36.45 -5.15 7.60
N LEU A 555 36.15 -4.37 6.56
CA LEU A 555 36.03 -4.91 5.21
C LEU A 555 37.42 -5.25 4.67
N ASP A 556 37.73 -6.53 4.59
CA ASP A 556 38.88 -7.02 3.85
C ASP A 556 38.63 -6.84 2.34
N LEU A 557 39.14 -5.73 1.81
CA LEU A 557 38.98 -5.33 0.41
C LEU A 557 39.57 -6.37 -0.55
N GLU A 558 40.62 -7.09 -0.14
CA GLU A 558 41.21 -8.15 -0.94
C GLU A 558 40.30 -9.39 -0.95
N GLN A 559 39.69 -9.72 0.19
CA GLN A 559 38.67 -10.77 0.25
C GLN A 559 37.44 -10.43 -0.58
N LEU A 560 36.99 -9.17 -0.59
CA LEU A 560 35.86 -8.71 -1.41
C LEU A 560 36.18 -8.80 -2.91
N LYS A 561 37.38 -8.36 -3.33
CA LYS A 561 37.84 -8.55 -4.71
C LYS A 561 37.91 -10.03 -5.09
N GLN A 562 38.41 -10.87 -4.19
CA GLN A 562 38.48 -12.31 -4.43
C GLN A 562 37.08 -12.90 -4.60
N LYS A 563 36.14 -12.59 -3.70
CA LYS A 563 34.73 -13.01 -3.80
C LYS A 563 34.07 -12.51 -5.08
N PHE A 564 34.34 -11.28 -5.50
CA PHE A 564 33.84 -10.74 -6.75
C PHE A 564 34.41 -11.49 -7.98
N GLN A 565 35.68 -11.87 -7.95
CA GLN A 565 36.32 -12.61 -9.03
C GLN A 565 35.87 -14.08 -9.12
N THR A 566 35.62 -14.72 -7.97
CA THR A 566 35.28 -16.15 -7.89
C THR A 566 33.78 -16.42 -7.76
N GLY A 567 32.98 -15.42 -7.41
CA GLY A 567 31.56 -15.51 -7.10
C GLY A 567 30.66 -14.80 -8.11
N TYR A 568 29.42 -14.54 -7.71
CA TYR A 568 28.39 -13.91 -8.54
C TYR A 568 28.56 -12.39 -8.53
N LYS A 569 29.05 -11.83 -9.63
CA LYS A 569 29.51 -10.44 -9.71
C LYS A 569 28.41 -9.42 -9.41
N HIS A 570 27.21 -9.57 -9.98
CA HIS A 570 26.11 -8.62 -9.76
C HIS A 570 25.62 -8.68 -8.31
N THR A 571 25.53 -9.89 -7.77
CA THR A 571 25.18 -10.12 -6.36
C THR A 571 26.20 -9.49 -5.41
N GLU A 572 27.50 -9.68 -5.63
CA GLU A 572 28.54 -9.09 -4.79
C GLU A 572 28.63 -7.56 -4.94
N ALA A 573 28.40 -7.03 -6.15
CA ALA A 573 28.32 -5.59 -6.39
C ALA A 573 27.12 -4.95 -5.66
N GLU A 574 25.96 -5.59 -5.67
CA GLU A 574 24.77 -5.11 -4.95
C GLU A 574 24.93 -5.21 -3.42
N LYS A 575 25.61 -6.25 -2.90
CA LYS A 575 25.97 -6.29 -1.46
C LYS A 575 26.89 -5.14 -1.07
N LEU A 576 27.90 -4.86 -1.89
CA LEU A 576 28.82 -3.74 -1.65
C LEU A 576 28.08 -2.40 -1.73
N LYS A 577 27.25 -2.19 -2.76
CA LYS A 577 26.33 -1.05 -2.89
C LYS A 577 25.51 -0.89 -1.61
N GLY A 578 24.92 -1.98 -1.14
CA GLY A 578 24.14 -2.06 0.09
C GLY A 578 24.87 -1.53 1.33
N THR A 579 26.12 -1.98 1.46
CA THR A 579 27.00 -1.67 2.59
C THR A 579 27.50 -0.23 2.55
N VAL A 580 27.93 0.23 1.37
CA VAL A 580 28.38 1.60 1.12
C VAL A 580 27.26 2.60 1.37
N HIS A 581 26.05 2.33 0.87
CA HIS A 581 24.90 3.20 1.08
C HIS A 581 24.60 3.43 2.56
N ARG A 582 24.50 2.34 3.34
CA ARG A 582 24.19 2.41 4.78
C ARG A 582 25.26 3.18 5.54
N LYS A 583 26.53 3.01 5.19
CA LYS A 583 27.61 3.79 5.78
C LYS A 583 27.48 5.26 5.42
N LEU A 584 27.27 5.56 4.14
CA LEU A 584 27.20 6.92 3.64
C LEU A 584 26.04 7.70 4.30
N GLN A 585 24.88 7.06 4.45
CA GLN A 585 23.76 7.60 5.22
C GLN A 585 24.19 8.02 6.63
N GLN A 586 24.81 7.09 7.38
CA GLN A 586 25.31 7.38 8.73
C GLN A 586 26.30 8.55 8.73
N MET A 587 27.24 8.58 7.77
CA MET A 587 28.23 9.66 7.71
C MET A 587 27.61 11.04 7.44
N VAL A 588 26.57 11.11 6.60
CA VAL A 588 25.84 12.34 6.29
C VAL A 588 24.97 12.78 7.47
N GLU A 589 24.32 11.85 8.17
CA GLU A 589 23.58 12.13 9.41
C GLU A 589 24.45 12.86 10.44
N PHE A 590 25.70 12.41 10.65
CA PHE A 590 26.62 13.05 11.58
C PHE A 590 27.26 14.35 11.05
N ASN A 591 27.48 14.47 9.75
CA ASN A 591 28.09 15.64 9.13
C ASN A 591 27.48 15.91 7.75
N LYS A 592 26.49 16.82 7.72
CA LYS A 592 25.78 17.25 6.50
C LYS A 592 26.73 17.78 5.41
N THR A 593 27.96 18.22 5.74
CA THR A 593 28.92 18.66 4.72
C THR A 593 29.47 17.53 3.84
N ARG A 594 29.10 16.27 4.13
CA ARG A 594 29.43 15.07 3.35
C ARG A 594 28.40 14.75 2.26
N LEU A 595 27.41 15.61 2.02
CA LEU A 595 26.42 15.46 0.94
C LEU A 595 27.06 15.30 -0.45
N ASN A 596 28.23 15.89 -0.69
CA ASN A 596 29.01 15.71 -1.92
C ASN A 596 29.38 14.24 -2.20
N TYR A 597 29.62 13.44 -1.16
CA TYR A 597 29.84 12.00 -1.31
C TYR A 597 28.56 11.29 -1.74
N PHE A 598 27.40 11.76 -1.27
CA PHE A 598 26.09 11.26 -1.67
C PHE A 598 25.81 11.53 -3.16
N GLU A 599 26.08 12.75 -3.64
CA GLU A 599 25.98 13.10 -5.06
C GLU A 599 26.90 12.23 -5.93
N LYS A 600 28.15 12.01 -5.48
CA LYS A 600 29.10 11.14 -6.17
C LYS A 600 28.59 9.70 -6.23
N TYR A 601 28.05 9.19 -5.11
CA TYR A 601 27.45 7.86 -5.01
C TYR A 601 26.27 7.68 -5.96
N GLN A 602 25.36 8.65 -6.02
CA GLN A 602 24.23 8.64 -6.95
C GLN A 602 24.67 8.60 -8.41
N LYS A 603 25.64 9.46 -8.77
CA LYS A 603 26.18 9.48 -10.13
C LYS A 603 26.73 8.12 -10.56
N MET A 604 27.45 7.42 -9.68
CA MET A 604 27.95 6.07 -9.97
C MET A 604 26.82 5.07 -10.21
N ILE A 605 25.72 5.18 -9.45
CA ILE A 605 24.54 4.33 -9.61
C ILE A 605 23.81 4.63 -10.92
N GLU A 606 23.65 5.89 -11.28
CA GLU A 606 23.03 6.31 -12.55
C GLU A 606 23.84 5.84 -13.77
N GLU A 607 25.17 5.97 -13.72
CA GLU A 607 26.06 5.49 -14.78
C GLU A 607 25.98 3.96 -14.95
N TYR A 608 25.81 3.22 -13.85
CA TYR A 608 25.59 1.76 -13.89
C TYR A 608 24.19 1.40 -14.39
N ASN A 609 23.14 2.02 -13.86
CA ASN A 609 21.74 1.71 -14.19
C ASN A 609 21.37 2.09 -15.63
N SER A 610 21.95 3.19 -16.15
CA SER A 610 21.77 3.59 -17.57
C SER A 610 22.36 2.57 -18.57
N GLY A 611 23.13 1.59 -18.09
CA GLY A 611 23.81 0.60 -18.94
C GLY A 611 25.04 1.14 -19.64
N SER A 612 25.47 2.37 -19.32
CA SER A 612 26.69 2.98 -19.86
C SER A 612 27.96 2.28 -19.38
N ARG A 613 27.88 1.53 -18.27
CA ARG A 613 28.98 0.83 -17.63
C ARG A 613 28.61 -0.60 -17.27
N ASN A 614 29.61 -1.47 -17.12
CA ASN A 614 29.42 -2.87 -16.73
C ASN A 614 29.64 -3.07 -15.22
N VAL A 615 29.34 -4.27 -14.72
CA VAL A 615 29.47 -4.63 -13.30
C VAL A 615 30.91 -4.57 -12.78
N ASP A 616 31.90 -4.89 -13.63
CA ASP A 616 33.33 -4.81 -13.27
C ASP A 616 33.75 -3.36 -12.98
N TRP A 617 33.33 -2.42 -13.82
CA TRP A 617 33.54 -0.99 -13.57
C TRP A 617 32.82 -0.54 -12.30
N PHE A 618 31.54 -0.89 -12.17
CA PHE A 618 30.72 -0.45 -11.04
C PHE A 618 31.28 -0.93 -9.70
N PHE A 619 31.68 -2.20 -9.62
CA PHE A 619 32.33 -2.75 -8.43
C PHE A 619 33.65 -2.04 -8.12
N THR A 620 34.47 -1.77 -9.14
CA THR A 620 35.76 -1.09 -8.96
C THR A 620 35.59 0.33 -8.43
N GLU A 621 34.66 1.10 -9.00
CA GLU A 621 34.33 2.45 -8.53
C GLU A 621 33.73 2.43 -7.12
N LEU A 622 32.80 1.52 -6.83
CA LEU A 622 32.24 1.36 -5.48
C LEU A 622 33.31 0.99 -4.45
N LEU A 623 34.26 0.13 -4.82
CA LEU A 623 35.35 -0.27 -3.93
C LEU A 623 36.30 0.90 -3.67
N GLY A 624 36.64 1.68 -4.71
CA GLY A 624 37.42 2.90 -4.57
C GLY A 624 36.72 3.96 -3.72
N PHE A 625 35.40 4.10 -3.90
CA PHE A 625 34.58 4.99 -3.09
C PHE A 625 34.47 4.52 -1.64
N ALA A 626 34.34 3.21 -1.39
CA ALA A 626 34.38 2.66 -0.04
C ALA A 626 35.72 2.97 0.68
N GLN A 627 36.84 2.93 -0.05
CA GLN A 627 38.14 3.35 0.47
C GLN A 627 38.18 4.85 0.80
N GLU A 628 37.61 5.68 -0.08
CA GLU A 628 37.51 7.13 0.15
C GLU A 628 36.67 7.45 1.40
N LEU A 629 35.53 6.77 1.59
CA LEU A 629 34.72 6.91 2.81
C LEU A 629 35.46 6.44 4.07
N ASN A 630 36.24 5.35 3.98
CA ASN A 630 37.07 4.87 5.08
C ASN A 630 38.14 5.88 5.51
N GLU A 631 38.73 6.60 4.55
CA GLU A 631 39.71 7.64 4.87
C GLU A 631 39.05 8.90 5.44
N GLU A 632 37.86 9.26 4.94
CA GLU A 632 37.07 10.38 5.48
C GLU A 632 36.57 10.10 6.90
N GLU A 633 36.22 8.85 7.23
CA GLU A 633 35.86 8.45 8.60
C GLU A 633 37.04 8.62 9.58
N LYS A 634 38.27 8.35 9.13
CA LYS A 634 39.47 8.56 9.97
C LYS A 634 39.85 10.03 10.11
N ARG A 635 39.19 10.94 9.39
CA ARG A 635 39.53 12.37 9.38
C ARG A 635 39.33 13.02 10.74
N ALA A 636 38.28 12.67 11.48
CA ALA A 636 38.09 13.20 12.84
C ALA A 636 39.30 12.87 13.74
N ILE A 637 39.76 11.61 13.68
CA ILE A 637 40.92 11.14 14.45
C ILE A 637 42.21 11.85 13.99
N SER A 638 42.45 11.96 12.68
CA SER A 638 43.65 12.62 12.15
C SER A 638 43.69 14.11 12.46
N GLN A 639 42.52 14.75 12.54
CA GLN A 639 42.35 16.15 12.93
C GLN A 639 42.33 16.37 14.44
N LYS A 640 42.35 15.29 15.25
CA LYS A 640 42.21 15.31 16.71
C LYS A 640 40.91 15.99 17.18
N LEU A 641 39.84 15.75 16.44
CA LEU A 641 38.49 16.23 16.70
C LEU A 641 37.54 15.04 16.94
N THR A 642 36.44 15.27 17.65
CA THR A 642 35.28 14.36 17.60
C THR A 642 34.52 14.53 16.28
N GLU A 643 33.64 13.60 15.90
CA GLU A 643 32.82 13.75 14.67
C GLU A 643 31.91 15.00 14.72
N GLU A 644 31.38 15.35 15.90
CA GLU A 644 30.58 16.56 16.10
C GLU A 644 31.42 17.84 15.95
N GLU A 645 32.65 17.83 16.50
CA GLU A 645 33.59 18.95 16.34
C GLU A 645 34.05 19.09 14.88
N LEU A 646 34.26 17.98 14.18
CA LEU A 646 34.63 17.97 12.77
C LEU A 646 33.50 18.54 11.90
N ALA A 647 32.23 18.26 12.22
CA ALA A 647 31.10 18.85 11.51
C ALA A 647 31.09 20.39 11.62
N ILE A 648 31.29 20.93 12.82
CA ILE A 648 31.40 22.38 13.03
C ILE A 648 32.64 22.93 12.31
N PHE A 649 33.78 22.27 12.42
CA PHE A 649 35.01 22.67 11.73
C PHE A 649 34.84 22.70 10.19
N ASP A 650 34.15 21.71 9.62
CA ASP A 650 33.86 21.66 8.18
C ASP A 650 32.91 22.78 7.74
N LEU A 651 31.87 23.07 8.54
CA LEU A 651 31.00 24.21 8.30
C LEU A 651 31.80 25.51 8.30
N LEU A 652 32.78 25.66 9.19
CA LEU A 652 33.62 26.86 9.26
C LEU A 652 34.66 26.96 8.14
N THR A 653 34.98 25.89 7.40
CA THR A 653 36.12 25.87 6.45
C THR A 653 35.74 25.62 4.99
N LYS A 654 34.59 24.98 4.71
CA LYS A 654 34.10 24.73 3.34
C LYS A 654 33.37 25.95 2.74
N PRO A 655 33.32 26.13 1.40
CA PRO A 655 33.85 25.25 0.36
C PRO A 655 35.36 25.35 0.11
N ASN A 656 36.01 26.46 0.48
CA ASN A 656 37.46 26.55 0.64
C ASN A 656 37.84 27.94 1.16
N ILE A 657 38.39 28.01 2.37
CA ILE A 657 38.96 29.23 2.94
C ILE A 657 40.47 29.05 2.98
N ASN A 658 41.21 30.01 2.43
CA ASN A 658 42.68 30.00 2.46
C ASN A 658 43.17 30.32 3.87
N LEU A 659 43.26 29.30 4.72
CA LEU A 659 43.77 29.40 6.08
C LEU A 659 45.25 29.01 6.12
N SER A 660 46.05 29.78 6.87
CA SER A 660 47.37 29.33 7.28
C SER A 660 47.28 28.18 8.31
N LYS A 661 48.37 27.42 8.50
CA LYS A 661 48.40 26.34 9.51
C LYS A 661 48.09 26.81 10.93
N GLN A 662 48.38 28.08 11.24
CA GLN A 662 48.11 28.68 12.53
C GLN A 662 46.62 29.01 12.67
N GLU A 663 46.03 29.64 11.66
CA GLU A 663 44.60 29.96 11.61
C GLU A 663 43.74 28.69 11.60
N GLU A 664 44.15 27.64 10.90
CA GLU A 664 43.45 26.34 10.91
C GLU A 664 43.40 25.73 12.33
N LYS A 665 44.49 25.89 13.11
CA LYS A 665 44.54 25.43 14.50
C LYS A 665 43.61 26.24 15.40
N GLU A 666 43.52 27.55 15.15
CA GLU A 666 42.60 28.45 15.86
C GLU A 666 41.14 28.09 15.58
N VAL A 667 40.77 27.87 14.32
CA VAL A 667 39.41 27.45 13.94
C VAL A 667 39.02 26.10 14.58
N LYS A 668 39.97 25.16 14.73
CA LYS A 668 39.72 23.90 15.46
C LYS A 668 39.42 24.14 16.93
N GLN A 669 40.20 24.98 17.60
CA GLN A 669 39.95 25.33 19.00
C GLN A 669 38.59 26.00 19.18
N ILE A 670 38.23 26.90 18.25
CA ILE A 670 36.92 27.56 18.24
C ILE A 670 35.78 26.54 18.11
N ALA A 671 35.90 25.56 17.20
CA ALA A 671 34.89 24.50 17.06
C ALA A 671 34.71 23.66 18.34
N GLN A 672 35.81 23.30 19.01
CA GLN A 672 35.80 22.55 20.27
C GLN A 672 35.16 23.34 21.41
N GLU A 673 35.58 24.60 21.59
CA GLU A 673 35.06 25.47 22.63
C GLU A 673 33.59 25.81 22.42
N LEU A 674 33.18 26.02 21.16
CA LEU A 674 31.78 26.27 20.82
C LEU A 674 30.90 25.10 21.25
N LEU A 675 31.25 23.87 20.83
CA LEU A 675 30.47 22.68 21.15
C LEU A 675 30.41 22.43 22.67
N ALA A 676 31.54 22.60 23.37
CA ALA A 676 31.59 22.47 24.82
C ALA A 676 30.67 23.49 25.52
N THR A 677 30.72 24.75 25.10
CA THR A 677 29.89 25.83 25.65
C THR A 677 28.40 25.56 25.42
N LEU A 678 28.04 25.14 24.20
CA LEU A 678 26.65 24.83 23.85
C LEU A 678 26.11 23.67 24.70
N LYS A 679 26.84 22.56 24.81
CA LYS A 679 26.41 21.38 25.56
C LYS A 679 26.35 21.59 27.08
N GLN A 680 27.27 22.39 27.64
CA GLN A 680 27.32 22.61 29.08
C GLN A 680 26.31 23.65 29.57
N GLU A 681 26.03 24.68 28.76
CA GLU A 681 25.33 25.88 29.26
C GLU A 681 24.06 26.26 28.49
N LYS A 682 23.97 25.95 27.19
CA LYS A 682 22.97 26.58 26.29
C LYS A 682 21.90 25.61 25.80
N LEU A 683 22.24 24.35 25.55
CA LEU A 683 21.35 23.30 25.09
C LEU A 683 20.56 22.66 26.26
N VAL A 684 19.76 23.49 26.95
CA VAL A 684 18.87 23.06 28.03
C VAL A 684 17.59 22.40 27.51
N ILE A 685 16.82 21.71 28.37
CA ILE A 685 15.56 21.07 27.98
C ILE A 685 14.60 22.06 27.31
N ASP A 686 14.07 21.68 26.15
CA ASP A 686 13.18 22.47 25.29
C ASP A 686 13.78 23.80 24.79
N TRP A 687 15.11 23.93 24.69
CA TRP A 687 15.76 25.19 24.29
C TRP A 687 15.29 25.72 22.93
N ARG A 688 14.80 24.85 22.03
CA ARG A 688 14.24 25.23 20.72
C ARG A 688 12.86 25.90 20.83
N LYS A 689 12.06 25.55 21.86
CA LYS A 689 10.67 26.04 21.99
C LYS A 689 10.61 27.49 22.48
N ARG A 690 11.57 27.91 23.30
CA ARG A 690 11.58 29.27 23.88
C ARG A 690 12.45 30.20 23.04
N GLN A 691 11.92 31.38 22.71
CA GLN A 691 12.66 32.40 21.95
C GLN A 691 13.94 32.85 22.68
N GLN A 692 13.90 32.96 24.00
CA GLN A 692 15.03 33.42 24.81
C GLN A 692 16.22 32.44 24.79
N THR A 693 15.97 31.14 24.83
CA THR A 693 17.01 30.11 24.79
C THR A 693 17.60 29.94 23.39
N ARG A 694 16.77 30.05 22.33
CA ARG A 694 17.26 30.13 20.93
C ARG A 694 18.18 31.33 20.73
N ALA A 695 17.76 32.51 21.17
CA ALA A 695 18.59 33.72 21.10
C ALA A 695 19.89 33.55 21.91
N SER A 696 19.84 32.88 23.06
CA SER A 696 21.05 32.59 23.85
C SER A 696 22.03 31.64 23.15
N VAL A 697 21.54 30.70 22.33
CA VAL A 697 22.39 29.83 21.51
C VAL A 697 22.99 30.61 20.35
N GLU A 698 22.19 31.43 19.66
CA GLU A 698 22.67 32.28 18.56
C GLU A 698 23.74 33.28 19.02
N VAL A 699 23.53 33.91 20.17
CA VAL A 699 24.51 34.81 20.79
C VAL A 699 25.78 34.06 21.17
N ALA A 700 25.67 32.89 21.79
CA ALA A 700 26.85 32.09 22.14
C ALA A 700 27.67 31.67 20.91
N ILE A 701 27.00 31.35 19.80
CA ILE A 701 27.67 31.07 18.52
C ILE A 701 28.41 32.31 18.03
N LYS A 702 27.76 33.49 17.99
CA LYS A 702 28.39 34.74 17.55
C LYS A 702 29.59 35.12 18.45
N ASP A 703 29.41 35.10 19.77
CA ASP A 703 30.46 35.44 20.74
C ASP A 703 31.70 34.55 20.58
N VAL A 704 31.51 33.26 20.31
CA VAL A 704 32.62 32.32 20.11
C VAL A 704 33.27 32.50 18.74
N LEU A 705 32.46 32.69 17.69
CA LEU A 705 32.94 32.87 16.31
C LEU A 705 33.55 34.26 16.06
N ASP A 706 33.34 35.26 16.93
CA ASP A 706 34.03 36.57 16.86
C ASP A 706 35.56 36.45 16.94
N ARG A 707 36.05 35.30 17.40
CA ARG A 707 37.47 34.97 17.49
C ARG A 707 38.02 34.34 16.20
N LEU A 708 37.20 34.21 15.15
CA LEU A 708 37.65 33.70 13.86
C LEU A 708 38.76 34.62 13.28
N PRO A 709 39.74 34.05 12.54
CA PRO A 709 40.82 34.82 11.92
C PRO A 709 40.36 35.91 10.95
N GLN A 710 41.24 36.89 10.66
CA GLN A 710 40.97 37.95 9.67
C GLN A 710 40.74 37.44 8.24
N SER A 711 41.05 36.17 7.98
CA SER A 711 40.74 35.48 6.72
C SER A 711 39.22 35.34 6.44
N TYR A 712 38.36 35.62 7.43
CA TYR A 712 36.90 35.65 7.28
C TYR A 712 36.42 37.10 7.09
N SER A 713 35.78 37.41 5.97
CA SER A 713 35.10 38.70 5.77
C SER A 713 33.83 38.81 6.61
N ASP A 714 33.34 40.02 6.87
CA ASP A 714 32.09 40.24 7.62
C ASP A 714 30.90 39.46 7.04
N GLU A 715 30.76 39.44 5.72
CA GLU A 715 29.74 38.67 5.00
C GLU A 715 29.90 37.15 5.20
N MET A 716 31.14 36.66 5.23
CA MET A 716 31.45 35.25 5.43
C MET A 716 31.20 34.84 6.88
N TYR A 717 31.57 35.68 7.83
CA TYR A 717 31.30 35.50 9.25
C TYR A 717 29.80 35.33 9.51
N GLU A 718 28.96 36.24 9.00
CA GLU A 718 27.50 36.16 9.19
C GLU A 718 26.93 34.86 8.61
N ARG A 719 27.41 34.48 7.42
CA ARG A 719 27.03 33.21 6.80
C ARG A 719 27.45 32.00 7.64
N LYS A 720 28.67 31.98 8.18
CA LYS A 720 29.16 30.88 9.04
C LYS A 720 28.40 30.78 10.35
N CYS A 721 28.08 31.90 10.98
CA CYS A 721 27.22 31.93 12.17
C CYS A 721 25.85 31.31 11.88
N ASN A 722 25.24 31.64 10.74
CA ASN A 722 23.96 31.06 10.33
C ASN A 722 24.04 29.57 10.01
N GLU A 723 25.06 29.13 9.26
CA GLU A 723 25.29 27.72 8.92
C GLU A 723 25.49 26.87 10.19
N VAL A 724 26.28 27.36 11.15
CA VAL A 724 26.51 26.68 12.43
C VAL A 724 25.25 26.69 13.29
N TYR A 725 24.52 27.82 13.39
CA TYR A 725 23.26 27.87 14.13
C TYR A 725 22.23 26.89 13.58
N GLN A 726 22.07 26.81 12.26
CA GLN A 726 21.16 25.85 11.64
C GLN A 726 21.59 24.41 11.93
N HIS A 727 22.87 24.09 11.79
CA HIS A 727 23.36 22.75 12.15
C HIS A 727 23.07 22.39 13.62
N ILE A 728 23.27 23.33 14.56
CA ILE A 728 22.97 23.10 15.98
C ILE A 728 21.46 22.96 16.20
N TYR A 729 20.67 23.82 15.57
CA TYR A 729 19.21 23.82 15.62
C TYR A 729 18.62 22.52 15.07
N ASP A 730 19.23 21.92 14.05
CA ASP A 730 18.80 20.64 13.49
C ASP A 730 19.26 19.47 14.37
N SER A 731 20.53 19.48 14.79
CA SER A 731 21.20 18.29 15.34
C SER A 731 21.03 18.10 16.86
N TYR A 732 20.70 19.16 17.62
CA TYR A 732 20.63 19.08 19.09
C TYR A 732 19.26 19.50 19.65
N ALA A 733 18.44 18.55 20.08
CA ALA A 733 17.22 18.81 20.83
C ALA A 733 17.52 18.59 22.30
N GLY A 734 17.48 19.65 23.10
CA GLY A 734 17.56 19.54 24.56
C GLY A 734 16.21 19.16 25.14
#